data_AF-A0A1Z8MVA8-F1
#
_entry.id   AF-A0A1Z8MVA8-F1
#
_cell.length_a   1.000
_cell.length_b   1.000
_cell.length_c   1.000
_cell.angle_alpha   90.00
_cell.angle_beta   90.00
_cell.angle_gamma   90.00
#
_symmetry.space_group_name_H-M   'P 1'
#
loop_
_entity.id
_entity.type
_entity.pdbx_description
1 polymer ?
#
loop_
_entity_poly.entity_id
_entity_poly.type
_entity_poly.pdbx_seq_one_letter_code
_entity_poly.pdbx_strand_id
1 'polypeptide(L)'
;MNKQLVMALLASGALVGLSGCSDGDEATIVIDAPTTDNSQSNSNNTTNNPAPAPEPEPEPAGDDVPCPDGTTETSADTCELSGSINTDLTLVAGNTYTLNGRVQVGNGSADMATANTLANGDTLTTPTLTIEPGVQVKGLTASDGTFQTAAVLQINRGAKIMAVGTADEPIVFSSEDSDMVGPGEWGGVIISGFGPHNTCSDDLCNITAEGGAGKFGQVDGSTPNDNSGMLKYVVITEGGYLINSDGDEINGLSLNGVGNGTMMEYIQVHDNSDDGIEFYGGNVNMKYAVVTAARDDSVDWDEGYQGNLQYVMVKQSPSGSGEAFEMDTQGADEPLSKPTVSNVTIIADKQANDDSYIMQFKAKSGGFFHNVVATVAADSPNTFDTCARIRGGSEANVGTSLVFNNWIQDCANAPGDHGVLATVEMSAASANVNAVFANLNSLGASTASSAILDAPLDWDAVNAAYGESVADAAYLDATNYIGAVDPAATTAWWDGWTVPGSVGTPDAVEIACPEGTTETAVNVCQLEGVYNDDMRLVAGNTYTLNGRVQFGNGAEILDSAGFTQGGAELTTPTLTIDAGVEVKGLTASDGTYLTAAVLQINRGAKIEAVGTATAPIIFSSEDDDNVGAGEWGGVIISGFGRHNTCTEDLCNITAEGGAGNFGQINGETRADNSGTLKYVIITEGGYLINSDGDEINGLSLNGVGSGTEMSYIQVHDNNDDGIEFYGGDVNVKYAVVTAARDDSVDWDEGYRGNMQYVIVKQSGEGSGEAFEMDTQGADEPLSKPTVANVTIIADKQANDDSYIMQFKAKSGGFFHNVVATVADDATNTFESCARIRGGAEVNVNTALVFNNWIQDCANDGSGGALVSADSAAGADAVANASVVVADPALDSILASQAAEAVLAAPLNWTEINGAFSESTANTSYLDATDFIGAVNPDGSNPWWAGWTLPGTL
;
A
#
# COMPACT_ATOMS: atom_id res chain seq x y z
N MET A 1 62.47 -21.30 11.16
CA MET A 1 63.52 -21.21 12.21
C MET A 1 63.10 -20.09 13.16
N ASN A 2 62.83 -20.39 14.43
CA ASN A 2 63.62 -19.96 15.62
C ASN A 2 63.81 -18.42 15.75
N LYS A 3 63.12 -17.76 16.70
CA LYS A 3 63.55 -17.44 18.10
C LYS A 3 64.51 -16.23 18.15
N GLN A 4 64.47 -15.24 19.06
CA GLN A 4 63.80 -14.96 20.37
C GLN A 4 63.78 -13.41 20.55
N LEU A 5 62.79 -12.72 21.14
CA LEU A 5 62.31 -12.63 22.56
C LEU A 5 63.14 -11.70 23.49
N VAL A 6 62.49 -11.15 24.55
CA VAL A 6 62.96 -10.34 25.73
C VAL A 6 62.66 -8.83 25.63
N MET A 7 62.16 -8.06 26.61
CA MET A 7 61.43 -8.18 27.92
C MET A 7 61.02 -6.73 28.35
N ALA A 8 60.25 -6.39 29.39
CA ALA A 8 59.10 -6.94 30.16
C ALA A 8 59.00 -6.15 31.51
N LEU A 9 57.82 -5.99 32.14
CA LEU A 9 57.60 -5.92 33.63
C LEU A 9 56.07 -5.85 33.94
N LEU A 10 55.44 -6.88 34.55
CA LEU A 10 55.11 -7.11 35.98
C LEU A 10 53.85 -6.38 36.53
N ALA A 11 53.04 -6.91 37.48
CA ALA A 11 52.55 -8.28 37.81
C ALA A 11 51.80 -8.32 39.17
N SER A 12 50.67 -9.05 39.26
CA SER A 12 50.07 -9.68 40.47
C SER A 12 48.72 -10.32 40.08
N GLY A 13 48.26 -11.52 40.46
CA GLY A 13 48.69 -12.63 41.37
C GLY A 13 47.41 -13.23 42.02
N ALA A 14 47.25 -14.51 42.41
CA ALA A 14 48.05 -15.75 42.32
C ALA A 14 47.15 -17.00 42.55
N LEU A 15 47.62 -18.21 42.19
CA LEU A 15 46.90 -19.51 42.35
C LEU A 15 47.17 -20.24 43.68
N VAL A 16 46.18 -20.96 44.20
CA VAL A 16 46.26 -22.24 44.98
C VAL A 16 44.94 -23.01 44.74
N GLY A 17 44.83 -24.33 44.55
CA GLY A 17 45.83 -25.42 44.55
C GLY A 17 45.26 -26.72 43.92
N LEU A 18 45.99 -27.83 44.04
CA LEU A 18 45.87 -29.02 43.16
C LEU A 18 45.57 -30.35 43.91
N SER A 19 44.93 -31.28 43.20
CA SER A 19 45.04 -32.77 43.29
C SER A 19 44.35 -33.56 44.42
N GLY A 20 43.79 -34.73 44.06
CA GLY A 20 43.44 -35.83 44.99
C GLY A 20 42.31 -36.75 44.50
N CYS A 21 42.58 -38.04 44.28
CA CYS A 21 41.60 -39.06 43.83
C CYS A 21 40.84 -39.74 45.00
N SER A 22 39.59 -40.20 44.79
CA SER A 22 39.15 -41.62 44.94
C SER A 22 37.63 -41.81 45.06
N ASP A 23 37.11 -42.80 44.32
CA ASP A 23 36.07 -43.81 44.65
C ASP A 23 34.68 -43.43 45.21
N GLY A 24 33.62 -43.97 44.58
CA GLY A 24 32.26 -44.06 45.16
C GLY A 24 31.12 -44.37 44.17
N ASP A 25 30.95 -45.63 43.79
CA ASP A 25 29.77 -46.12 43.01
C ASP A 25 28.45 -46.09 43.81
N GLU A 26 27.30 -46.03 43.13
CA GLU A 26 26.31 -47.12 43.01
C GLU A 26 25.16 -46.73 42.02
N ALA A 27 24.53 -47.71 41.37
CA ALA A 27 23.59 -47.56 40.23
C ALA A 27 22.11 -47.34 40.68
N THR A 28 21.03 -47.28 39.87
CA THR A 28 20.69 -47.85 38.54
C THR A 28 19.36 -47.27 38.01
N ILE A 29 19.12 -47.19 36.69
CA ILE A 29 17.86 -47.57 36.00
C ILE A 29 18.20 -48.30 34.68
N VAL A 30 17.34 -49.20 34.22
CA VAL A 30 17.61 -50.31 33.28
C VAL A 30 16.98 -50.09 31.90
N ILE A 31 17.68 -50.54 30.83
CA ILE A 31 17.04 -51.00 29.58
C ILE A 31 17.63 -52.37 29.23
N ASP A 32 16.77 -53.39 29.17
CA ASP A 32 17.14 -54.75 28.78
C ASP A 32 17.17 -54.91 27.26
N ALA A 33 18.21 -55.58 26.77
CA ALA A 33 18.19 -56.31 25.50
C ALA A 33 18.58 -57.76 25.81
N PRO A 34 17.90 -58.77 25.24
CA PRO A 34 18.55 -59.55 24.17
C PRO A 34 17.52 -60.10 23.14
N THR A 35 17.85 -60.72 22.00
CA THR A 35 18.98 -61.59 21.62
C THR A 35 19.23 -61.54 20.10
N THR A 36 20.45 -61.87 19.69
CA THR A 36 20.81 -62.23 18.30
C THR A 36 20.40 -63.66 17.94
N ASP A 37 20.00 -63.88 16.68
CA ASP A 37 20.05 -65.20 16.01
C ASP A 37 20.87 -65.08 14.70
N ASN A 38 21.48 -66.19 14.27
CA ASN A 38 22.74 -66.21 13.53
C ASN A 38 22.78 -67.17 12.33
N SER A 39 21.62 -67.48 11.74
CA SER A 39 21.55 -68.46 10.65
C SER A 39 21.92 -67.87 9.27
N GLN A 40 23.00 -68.39 8.68
CA GLN A 40 23.42 -68.06 7.32
C GLN A 40 22.65 -68.84 6.26
N SER A 41 22.36 -68.22 5.11
CA SER A 41 22.36 -68.96 3.84
C SER A 41 22.97 -68.15 2.68
N ASN A 42 24.14 -68.63 2.26
CA ASN A 42 24.95 -68.22 1.12
C ASN A 42 24.22 -68.31 -0.24
N SER A 43 24.26 -67.26 -1.08
CA SER A 43 24.95 -67.33 -2.40
C SER A 43 24.95 -66.05 -3.28
N ASN A 44 26.09 -65.87 -3.98
CA ASN A 44 26.32 -65.16 -5.24
C ASN A 44 26.10 -63.63 -5.40
N ASN A 45 27.21 -62.88 -5.30
CA ASN A 45 27.89 -62.23 -6.44
C ASN A 45 27.03 -61.52 -7.53
N THR A 46 27.01 -60.16 -7.54
CA THR A 46 27.84 -59.33 -8.46
C THR A 46 27.69 -57.81 -8.20
N THR A 47 28.78 -57.07 -8.45
CA THR A 47 28.87 -55.63 -8.85
C THR A 47 28.29 -54.53 -7.94
N ASN A 48 29.18 -53.61 -7.54
CA ASN A 48 28.85 -52.36 -6.88
C ASN A 48 27.99 -51.45 -7.79
N ASN A 49 26.90 -50.92 -7.23
CA ASN A 49 26.31 -49.64 -7.61
C ASN A 49 26.12 -48.84 -6.30
N PRO A 50 26.23 -47.51 -6.29
CA PRO A 50 25.81 -46.72 -5.12
C PRO A 50 24.35 -47.03 -4.79
N ALA A 51 24.00 -47.05 -3.50
CA ALA A 51 22.59 -47.11 -3.11
C ALA A 51 21.87 -45.84 -3.61
N PRO A 52 20.58 -45.92 -3.98
CA PRO A 52 19.75 -44.73 -4.09
C PRO A 52 19.83 -43.92 -2.79
N ALA A 53 19.60 -42.60 -2.89
CA ALA A 53 19.30 -41.82 -1.71
C ALA A 53 18.11 -42.47 -0.95
N PRO A 54 18.06 -42.40 0.40
CA PRO A 54 16.86 -42.79 1.11
C PRO A 54 15.66 -42.06 0.50
N GLU A 55 14.58 -42.80 0.27
CA GLU A 55 13.28 -42.24 -0.07
C GLU A 55 12.95 -41.20 1.03
N PRO A 56 12.54 -39.97 0.68
CA PRO A 56 12.26 -38.95 1.69
C PRO A 56 11.24 -39.48 2.70
N GLU A 57 11.38 -39.09 3.97
CA GLU A 57 10.29 -39.30 4.92
C GLU A 57 9.02 -38.65 4.34
N PRO A 58 7.85 -39.30 4.40
CA PRO A 58 6.62 -38.64 4.00
C PRO A 58 6.46 -37.39 4.84
N GLU A 59 6.23 -36.26 4.17
CA GLU A 59 5.82 -34.99 4.78
C GLU A 59 4.79 -35.27 5.89
N PRO A 60 4.84 -34.55 7.03
CA PRO A 60 3.72 -34.59 7.97
C PRO A 60 2.45 -34.25 7.19
N ALA A 61 1.39 -35.04 7.38
CA ALA A 61 0.09 -34.68 6.83
C ALA A 61 -0.25 -33.29 7.35
N GLY A 62 -0.53 -32.35 6.44
CA GLY A 62 -0.89 -30.98 6.80
C GLY A 62 -2.09 -30.97 7.74
N ASP A 63 -2.17 -29.97 8.60
CA ASP A 63 -3.35 -29.75 9.41
C ASP A 63 -4.50 -29.32 8.48
N ASP A 64 -5.45 -30.24 8.22
CA ASP A 64 -6.65 -30.00 7.38
C ASP A 64 -7.33 -28.68 7.83
N VAL A 65 -7.45 -27.69 6.95
CA VAL A 65 -8.05 -26.38 7.30
C VAL A 65 -9.58 -26.50 7.20
N PRO A 66 -10.33 -26.45 8.30
CA PRO A 66 -11.77 -26.71 8.27
C PRO A 66 -12.52 -25.63 7.49
N CYS A 67 -13.52 -26.06 6.70
CA CYS A 67 -14.40 -25.12 6.00
C CYS A 67 -15.09 -24.14 6.97
N PRO A 68 -15.14 -22.83 6.65
CA PRO A 68 -15.71 -21.81 7.52
C PRO A 68 -17.23 -21.95 7.65
N ASP A 69 -17.75 -21.59 8.83
CA ASP A 69 -19.20 -21.59 9.12
C ASP A 69 -19.97 -20.77 8.07
N GLY A 70 -20.95 -21.41 7.41
CA GLY A 70 -21.70 -20.83 6.29
C GLY A 70 -21.38 -21.45 4.94
N THR A 71 -20.30 -22.22 4.83
CA THR A 71 -19.97 -23.05 3.65
C THR A 71 -20.27 -24.54 3.90
N THR A 72 -20.17 -25.36 2.86
CA THR A 72 -20.35 -26.83 2.96
C THR A 72 -19.13 -27.57 2.46
N GLU A 73 -18.45 -28.33 3.32
CA GLU A 73 -17.37 -29.24 2.92
C GLU A 73 -17.89 -30.30 1.93
N THR A 74 -17.31 -30.36 0.73
CA THR A 74 -17.68 -31.32 -0.33
C THR A 74 -16.61 -32.37 -0.57
N SER A 75 -15.35 -32.00 -0.35
CA SER A 75 -14.17 -32.86 -0.22
C SER A 75 -13.16 -32.19 0.72
N ALA A 76 -12.08 -32.90 1.06
CA ALA A 76 -10.95 -32.31 1.78
C ALA A 76 -10.50 -31.01 1.09
N ASP A 77 -10.27 -29.98 1.89
CA ASP A 77 -9.87 -28.64 1.47
C ASP A 77 -10.80 -28.01 0.40
N THR A 78 -12.08 -28.43 0.33
CA THR A 78 -13.05 -27.97 -0.69
C THR A 78 -14.39 -27.55 -0.08
N CYS A 79 -14.69 -26.25 -0.13
CA CYS A 79 -15.84 -25.65 0.54
C CYS A 79 -16.83 -25.00 -0.46
N GLU A 80 -18.05 -25.53 -0.53
CA GLU A 80 -19.10 -25.02 -1.42
C GLU A 80 -19.87 -23.85 -0.79
N LEU A 81 -20.04 -22.77 -1.58
CA LEU A 81 -20.96 -21.66 -1.34
C LEU A 81 -22.20 -21.83 -2.24
N SER A 82 -23.38 -21.51 -1.70
CA SER A 82 -24.63 -21.49 -2.47
C SER A 82 -25.65 -20.51 -1.88
N GLY A 83 -26.57 -20.01 -2.73
CA GLY A 83 -27.72 -19.24 -2.28
C GLY A 83 -27.39 -17.81 -1.82
N SER A 84 -27.72 -17.46 -0.57
CA SER A 84 -27.62 -16.08 -0.08
C SER A 84 -26.90 -15.98 1.27
N ILE A 85 -25.80 -15.24 1.28
CA ILE A 85 -24.95 -14.94 2.44
C ILE A 85 -25.40 -13.59 3.02
N ASN A 86 -25.89 -13.59 4.26
CA ASN A 86 -26.51 -12.43 4.92
C ASN A 86 -25.84 -12.04 6.25
N THR A 87 -24.68 -12.63 6.51
CA THR A 87 -23.78 -12.38 7.64
C THR A 87 -22.37 -12.36 7.08
N ASP A 88 -21.42 -11.79 7.83
CA ASP A 88 -20.02 -11.80 7.42
C ASP A 88 -19.50 -13.24 7.25
N LEU A 89 -18.60 -13.42 6.28
CA LEU A 89 -17.99 -14.70 5.94
C LEU A 89 -16.55 -14.46 5.48
N THR A 90 -15.59 -15.17 6.08
CA THR A 90 -14.21 -15.22 5.61
C THR A 90 -13.97 -16.52 4.86
N LEU A 91 -13.45 -16.43 3.63
CA LEU A 91 -12.88 -17.54 2.89
C LEU A 91 -11.39 -17.61 3.24
N VAL A 92 -11.00 -18.67 3.95
CA VAL A 92 -9.66 -18.80 4.54
C VAL A 92 -8.70 -19.49 3.57
N ALA A 93 -7.43 -19.10 3.64
CA ALA A 93 -6.36 -19.71 2.86
C ALA A 93 -6.22 -21.21 3.16
N GLY A 94 -5.64 -21.95 2.21
CA GLY A 94 -5.53 -23.42 2.25
C GLY A 94 -6.78 -24.16 1.74
N ASN A 95 -7.94 -23.52 1.68
CA ASN A 95 -9.15 -24.09 1.08
C ASN A 95 -9.36 -23.63 -0.38
N THR A 96 -9.89 -24.53 -1.20
CA THR A 96 -10.52 -24.20 -2.50
C THR A 96 -12.02 -24.02 -2.30
N TYR A 97 -12.60 -22.99 -2.90
CA TYR A 97 -14.02 -22.69 -2.78
C TYR A 97 -14.77 -22.93 -4.09
N THR A 98 -16.01 -23.39 -4.02
CA THR A 98 -16.86 -23.61 -5.21
C THR A 98 -18.16 -22.82 -5.13
N LEU A 99 -18.59 -22.24 -6.25
CA LEU A 99 -19.86 -21.50 -6.37
C LEU A 99 -20.90 -22.41 -7.02
N ASN A 100 -21.86 -22.91 -6.23
CA ASN A 100 -22.95 -23.74 -6.74
C ASN A 100 -24.15 -22.87 -7.15
N GLY A 101 -24.14 -22.47 -8.42
CA GLY A 101 -25.07 -21.50 -8.97
C GLY A 101 -24.79 -20.07 -8.47
N ARG A 102 -25.77 -19.19 -8.59
CA ARG A 102 -25.64 -17.78 -8.17
C ARG A 102 -25.54 -17.65 -6.64
N VAL A 103 -24.41 -17.15 -6.17
CA VAL A 103 -24.13 -16.82 -4.77
C VAL A 103 -24.32 -15.33 -4.58
N GLN A 104 -25.28 -14.93 -3.73
CA GLN A 104 -25.62 -13.54 -3.44
C GLN A 104 -25.15 -13.14 -2.04
N VAL A 105 -24.27 -12.15 -1.94
CA VAL A 105 -23.84 -11.54 -0.69
C VAL A 105 -24.69 -10.30 -0.43
N GLY A 106 -25.40 -10.26 0.70
CA GLY A 106 -26.38 -9.22 1.05
C GLY A 106 -27.75 -9.36 0.35
N ASN A 107 -28.76 -8.67 0.86
CA ASN A 107 -30.14 -8.70 0.35
C ASN A 107 -30.52 -7.48 -0.53
N GLY A 108 -29.57 -6.59 -0.84
CA GLY A 108 -29.79 -5.35 -1.61
C GLY A 108 -30.20 -5.51 -3.09
N SER A 109 -30.29 -6.75 -3.61
CA SER A 109 -30.81 -7.05 -4.96
C SER A 109 -32.32 -6.81 -5.11
N ALA A 110 -33.02 -6.53 -4.01
CA ALA A 110 -34.43 -6.16 -4.00
C ALA A 110 -34.66 -4.64 -4.16
N ASP A 111 -35.91 -4.24 -4.42
CA ASP A 111 -36.29 -2.83 -4.42
C ASP A 111 -36.10 -2.21 -3.01
N MET A 112 -35.33 -1.13 -2.92
CA MET A 112 -35.20 -0.28 -1.74
C MET A 112 -36.45 0.60 -1.56
N ALA A 113 -36.80 0.90 -0.31
CA ALA A 113 -37.87 1.85 0.06
C ALA A 113 -37.38 3.00 0.94
N THR A 114 -36.28 2.80 1.67
CA THR A 114 -35.44 3.83 2.30
C THR A 114 -33.99 3.34 2.23
N ALA A 115 -33.00 4.16 2.58
CA ALA A 115 -31.59 3.76 2.63
C ALA A 115 -31.31 2.48 3.45
N ASN A 116 -32.16 2.14 4.44
CA ASN A 116 -31.96 1.00 5.34
C ASN A 116 -33.08 -0.07 5.28
N THR A 117 -34.05 0.06 4.37
CA THR A 117 -35.21 -0.86 4.33
C THR A 117 -35.64 -1.18 2.90
N LEU A 118 -35.89 -2.46 2.64
CA LEU A 118 -36.44 -2.98 1.40
C LEU A 118 -37.96 -2.72 1.30
N ALA A 119 -38.48 -2.68 0.07
CA ALA A 119 -39.89 -2.44 -0.23
C ALA A 119 -40.84 -3.58 0.20
N ASN A 120 -40.29 -4.76 0.50
CA ASN A 120 -41.03 -5.85 1.13
C ASN A 120 -41.21 -5.66 2.66
N GLY A 121 -40.49 -4.71 3.27
CA GLY A 121 -40.50 -4.39 4.70
C GLY A 121 -39.33 -4.95 5.51
N ASP A 122 -38.40 -5.69 4.89
CA ASP A 122 -37.21 -6.20 5.54
C ASP A 122 -36.14 -5.11 5.70
N THR A 123 -35.26 -5.25 6.69
CA THR A 123 -34.06 -4.42 6.85
C THR A 123 -33.00 -4.81 5.80
N LEU A 124 -32.27 -3.84 5.27
CA LEU A 124 -31.08 -4.10 4.45
C LEU A 124 -30.03 -4.86 5.27
N THR A 125 -29.44 -5.93 4.72
CA THR A 125 -28.29 -6.62 5.31
C THR A 125 -27.00 -6.08 4.73
N THR A 126 -25.99 -5.86 5.57
CA THR A 126 -24.70 -5.28 5.19
C THR A 126 -23.51 -6.22 5.49
N PRO A 127 -23.51 -7.47 5.00
CA PRO A 127 -22.45 -8.43 5.27
C PRO A 127 -21.18 -8.15 4.45
N THR A 128 -20.04 -8.55 4.99
CA THR A 128 -18.73 -8.53 4.33
C THR A 128 -18.31 -9.95 3.96
N LEU A 129 -18.00 -10.18 2.68
CA LEU A 129 -17.30 -11.37 2.20
C LEU A 129 -15.80 -11.08 2.17
N THR A 130 -15.06 -11.56 3.15
CA THR A 130 -13.58 -11.48 3.18
C THR A 130 -13.01 -12.71 2.47
N ILE A 131 -11.96 -12.51 1.68
CA ILE A 131 -11.25 -13.58 0.97
C ILE A 131 -9.75 -13.37 1.20
N GLU A 132 -9.11 -14.34 1.84
CA GLU A 132 -7.68 -14.31 2.15
C GLU A 132 -6.81 -14.49 0.88
N PRO A 133 -5.52 -14.07 0.91
CA PRO A 133 -4.58 -14.30 -0.19
C PRO A 133 -4.50 -15.76 -0.66
N GLY A 134 -4.21 -15.94 -1.95
CA GLY A 134 -4.02 -17.26 -2.58
C GLY A 134 -5.28 -18.12 -2.70
N VAL A 135 -6.45 -17.66 -2.22
CA VAL A 135 -7.71 -18.40 -2.30
C VAL A 135 -8.18 -18.55 -3.75
N GLN A 136 -8.54 -19.78 -4.13
CA GLN A 136 -9.20 -20.10 -5.40
C GLN A 136 -10.71 -20.25 -5.22
N VAL A 137 -11.49 -19.56 -6.04
CA VAL A 137 -12.95 -19.62 -6.10
C VAL A 137 -13.38 -20.10 -7.49
N LYS A 138 -14.02 -21.27 -7.57
CA LYS A 138 -14.36 -21.95 -8.82
C LYS A 138 -15.85 -21.93 -9.11
N GLY A 139 -16.25 -21.43 -10.27
CA GLY A 139 -17.64 -21.47 -10.74
C GLY A 139 -18.02 -22.88 -11.20
N LEU A 140 -18.99 -23.51 -10.54
CA LEU A 140 -19.49 -24.82 -10.99
C LEU A 140 -20.31 -24.71 -12.28
N THR A 141 -20.18 -25.72 -13.13
CA THR A 141 -20.97 -25.89 -14.36
C THR A 141 -22.47 -25.78 -14.08
N ALA A 142 -23.20 -25.00 -14.89
CA ALA A 142 -24.65 -24.82 -14.76
C ALA A 142 -25.41 -26.15 -14.70
N SER A 143 -26.01 -26.46 -13.54
CA SER A 143 -26.56 -27.79 -13.21
C SER A 143 -27.65 -28.33 -14.16
N ASP A 144 -28.34 -27.44 -14.89
CA ASP A 144 -29.30 -27.79 -15.94
C ASP A 144 -28.97 -27.20 -17.32
N GLY A 145 -27.79 -26.59 -17.48
CA GLY A 145 -27.34 -25.92 -18.69
C GLY A 145 -28.07 -24.61 -19.00
N THR A 146 -28.73 -23.99 -18.02
CA THR A 146 -29.38 -22.69 -18.17
C THR A 146 -28.71 -21.61 -17.34
N PHE A 147 -28.78 -20.37 -17.80
CA PHE A 147 -28.33 -19.17 -17.08
C PHE A 147 -28.91 -19.07 -15.65
N GLN A 148 -30.09 -19.66 -15.37
CA GLN A 148 -30.68 -19.65 -14.02
C GLN A 148 -29.94 -20.56 -13.03
N THR A 149 -29.09 -21.48 -13.49
CA THR A 149 -28.27 -22.35 -12.64
C THR A 149 -26.76 -22.16 -12.83
N ALA A 150 -26.35 -21.19 -13.65
CA ALA A 150 -24.94 -20.82 -13.81
C ALA A 150 -24.34 -20.26 -12.51
N ALA A 151 -23.07 -20.57 -12.28
CA ALA A 151 -22.30 -20.00 -11.18
C ALA A 151 -22.00 -18.51 -11.42
N VAL A 152 -22.31 -17.67 -10.44
CA VAL A 152 -22.07 -16.22 -10.45
C VAL A 152 -21.78 -15.78 -9.02
N LEU A 153 -20.73 -14.98 -8.81
CA LEU A 153 -20.54 -14.29 -7.53
C LEU A 153 -21.17 -12.90 -7.62
N GLN A 154 -22.14 -12.61 -6.75
CA GLN A 154 -22.90 -11.36 -6.77
C GLN A 154 -22.82 -10.66 -5.40
N ILE A 155 -22.18 -9.49 -5.37
CA ILE A 155 -22.14 -8.59 -4.22
C ILE A 155 -23.25 -7.55 -4.38
N ASN A 156 -24.23 -7.56 -3.48
CA ASN A 156 -25.39 -6.67 -3.53
C ASN A 156 -25.17 -5.37 -2.77
N ARG A 157 -25.98 -4.36 -3.10
CA ARG A 157 -26.03 -3.09 -2.37
C ARG A 157 -26.04 -3.28 -0.86
N GLY A 158 -25.16 -2.56 -0.17
CA GLY A 158 -24.96 -2.63 1.28
C GLY A 158 -24.01 -3.72 1.76
N ALA A 159 -23.75 -4.77 0.95
CA ALA A 159 -22.70 -5.73 1.23
C ALA A 159 -21.34 -5.26 0.71
N LYS A 160 -20.28 -5.90 1.19
CA LYS A 160 -18.90 -5.66 0.77
C LYS A 160 -18.19 -6.94 0.37
N ILE A 161 -17.17 -6.81 -0.47
CA ILE A 161 -16.16 -7.84 -0.71
C ILE A 161 -14.78 -7.30 -0.33
N MET A 162 -14.02 -8.06 0.46
CA MET A 162 -12.64 -7.74 0.84
C MET A 162 -11.74 -8.86 0.29
N ALA A 163 -11.42 -8.77 -1.01
CA ALA A 163 -10.56 -9.72 -1.71
C ALA A 163 -9.19 -9.06 -1.92
N VAL A 164 -8.29 -9.25 -0.96
CA VAL A 164 -6.98 -8.56 -0.91
C VAL A 164 -5.88 -9.62 -0.96
N GLY A 165 -5.52 -10.03 -2.18
CA GLY A 165 -4.38 -10.91 -2.43
C GLY A 165 -3.04 -10.16 -2.46
N THR A 166 -1.99 -10.89 -2.80
CA THR A 166 -0.64 -10.35 -3.04
C THR A 166 -0.16 -10.70 -4.46
N ALA A 167 1.00 -10.19 -4.88
CA ALA A 167 1.56 -10.56 -6.18
C ALA A 167 1.93 -12.06 -6.26
N ASP A 168 2.41 -12.63 -5.16
CA ASP A 168 2.80 -14.03 -5.06
C ASP A 168 1.60 -14.96 -4.75
N GLU A 169 0.57 -14.42 -4.09
CA GLU A 169 -0.65 -15.13 -3.70
C GLU A 169 -1.92 -14.38 -4.17
N PRO A 170 -2.15 -14.26 -5.49
CA PRO A 170 -3.35 -13.63 -6.03
C PRO A 170 -4.61 -14.46 -5.74
N ILE A 171 -5.74 -13.78 -5.60
CA ILE A 171 -7.05 -14.44 -5.46
C ILE A 171 -7.59 -14.73 -6.86
N VAL A 172 -8.01 -15.98 -7.11
CA VAL A 172 -8.38 -16.44 -8.47
C VAL A 172 -9.84 -16.89 -8.53
N PHE A 173 -10.64 -16.21 -9.36
CA PHE A 173 -11.98 -16.61 -9.77
C PHE A 173 -11.92 -17.28 -11.15
N SER A 174 -12.28 -18.55 -11.27
CA SER A 174 -12.07 -19.39 -12.47
C SER A 174 -13.19 -20.41 -12.71
N SER A 175 -13.12 -21.16 -13.81
CA SER A 175 -13.94 -22.35 -14.03
C SER A 175 -13.56 -23.51 -13.08
N GLU A 176 -14.23 -24.66 -13.24
CA GLU A 176 -13.83 -25.90 -12.57
C GLU A 176 -12.47 -26.45 -13.07
N ASP A 177 -11.99 -26.03 -14.23
CA ASP A 177 -10.79 -26.60 -14.87
C ASP A 177 -9.47 -26.13 -14.22
N SER A 178 -8.34 -26.51 -14.81
CA SER A 178 -7.00 -26.20 -14.30
C SER A 178 -6.08 -25.49 -15.30
N ASP A 179 -6.55 -25.29 -16.54
CA ASP A 179 -5.82 -24.67 -17.62
C ASP A 179 -6.25 -23.22 -17.89
N MET A 180 -7.39 -22.78 -17.34
CA MET A 180 -7.93 -21.43 -17.47
C MET A 180 -8.27 -21.09 -18.93
N VAL A 181 -8.91 -22.03 -19.64
CA VAL A 181 -9.22 -21.93 -21.09
C VAL A 181 -10.63 -22.46 -21.38
N GLY A 182 -11.63 -21.61 -21.17
CA GLY A 182 -13.04 -21.99 -21.36
C GLY A 182 -14.04 -20.84 -21.12
N PRO A 183 -14.06 -19.77 -21.92
CA PRO A 183 -15.01 -18.68 -21.74
C PRO A 183 -16.45 -19.14 -21.78
N GLY A 184 -17.24 -18.56 -20.90
CA GLY A 184 -18.66 -18.83 -20.72
C GLY A 184 -18.96 -20.11 -19.95
N GLU A 185 -17.96 -20.75 -19.34
CA GLU A 185 -18.18 -21.90 -18.46
C GLU A 185 -18.83 -21.51 -17.12
N TRP A 186 -18.57 -20.29 -16.66
CA TRP A 186 -19.28 -19.64 -15.55
C TRP A 186 -19.56 -18.16 -15.85
N GLY A 187 -20.26 -17.47 -14.95
CA GLY A 187 -20.86 -16.17 -15.23
C GLY A 187 -20.10 -14.93 -14.74
N GLY A 188 -18.92 -15.05 -14.14
CA GLY A 188 -18.16 -13.88 -13.68
C GLY A 188 -18.60 -13.29 -12.31
N VAL A 189 -18.06 -12.11 -12.02
CA VAL A 189 -18.26 -11.37 -10.76
C VAL A 189 -19.09 -10.12 -11.00
N ILE A 190 -20.13 -9.92 -10.19
CA ILE A 190 -21.02 -8.76 -10.27
C ILE A 190 -20.99 -8.01 -8.94
N ILE A 191 -20.67 -6.72 -8.98
CA ILE A 191 -20.71 -5.82 -7.82
C ILE A 191 -21.78 -4.75 -8.07
N SER A 192 -22.64 -4.51 -7.08
CA SER A 192 -23.77 -3.57 -7.20
C SER A 192 -23.80 -2.59 -6.04
N GLY A 193 -23.52 -1.32 -6.31
CA GLY A 193 -23.39 -0.26 -5.31
C GLY A 193 -24.55 0.73 -5.27
N PHE A 194 -24.37 1.74 -4.42
CA PHE A 194 -25.20 2.94 -4.28
C PHE A 194 -24.66 4.15 -5.06
N GLY A 195 -23.72 3.96 -5.98
CA GLY A 195 -23.20 5.02 -6.85
C GLY A 195 -24.26 5.66 -7.75
N PRO A 196 -23.94 6.84 -8.33
CA PRO A 196 -24.82 7.60 -9.21
C PRO A 196 -25.12 6.84 -10.50
N HIS A 197 -26.24 7.18 -11.15
CA HIS A 197 -26.68 6.52 -12.38
C HIS A 197 -27.51 7.48 -13.25
N ASN A 198 -27.33 7.51 -14.57
CA ASN A 198 -27.92 8.58 -15.38
C ASN A 198 -29.46 8.55 -15.47
N THR A 199 -30.07 7.38 -15.37
CA THR A 199 -31.54 7.24 -15.32
C THR A 199 -32.14 7.52 -13.93
N CYS A 200 -31.32 7.79 -12.91
CA CYS A 200 -31.79 8.02 -11.55
C CYS A 200 -32.25 9.48 -11.34
N SER A 201 -33.56 9.71 -11.33
CA SER A 201 -34.17 11.05 -11.25
C SER A 201 -34.69 11.47 -9.87
N ASP A 202 -34.62 10.59 -8.88
CA ASP A 202 -35.15 10.75 -7.52
C ASP A 202 -34.05 10.47 -6.49
N ASP A 203 -34.28 10.87 -5.22
CA ASP A 203 -33.31 10.66 -4.13
C ASP A 203 -32.98 9.17 -3.89
N LEU A 204 -33.85 8.25 -4.31
CA LEU A 204 -33.67 6.80 -4.21
C LEU A 204 -34.10 6.15 -5.52
N CYS A 205 -33.27 5.27 -6.08
CA CYS A 205 -33.62 4.48 -7.26
C CYS A 205 -33.37 2.98 -7.12
N ASN A 206 -34.02 2.23 -8.00
CA ASN A 206 -33.95 0.78 -8.11
C ASN A 206 -33.78 0.42 -9.60
N ILE A 207 -32.61 0.76 -10.13
CA ILE A 207 -32.22 0.42 -11.49
C ILE A 207 -32.10 -1.09 -11.59
N THR A 208 -32.45 -1.68 -12.73
CA THR A 208 -32.35 -3.14 -12.93
C THR A 208 -31.00 -3.42 -13.55
N ALA A 209 -30.17 -4.23 -12.89
CA ALA A 209 -28.89 -4.65 -13.44
C ALA A 209 -29.07 -5.67 -14.58
N GLU A 210 -28.13 -5.67 -15.53
CA GLU A 210 -27.89 -6.73 -16.52
C GLU A 210 -27.60 -8.07 -15.80
N GLY A 211 -27.45 -9.17 -16.54
CA GLY A 211 -27.01 -10.45 -15.97
C GLY A 211 -27.94 -10.99 -14.88
N GLY A 212 -29.19 -10.54 -14.84
CA GLY A 212 -30.20 -10.92 -13.85
C GLY A 212 -29.83 -10.57 -12.39
N ALA A 213 -28.92 -9.63 -12.15
CA ALA A 213 -28.38 -9.34 -10.82
C ALA A 213 -29.34 -8.55 -9.90
N GLY A 214 -30.55 -8.20 -10.36
CA GLY A 214 -31.57 -7.59 -9.51
C GLY A 214 -31.48 -6.06 -9.54
N LYS A 215 -31.25 -5.42 -8.38
CA LYS A 215 -31.42 -3.98 -8.21
C LYS A 215 -30.19 -3.25 -7.67
N PHE A 216 -29.86 -2.12 -8.30
CA PHE A 216 -28.78 -1.22 -7.91
C PHE A 216 -29.18 0.27 -7.97
N GLY A 217 -28.24 1.17 -7.65
CA GLY A 217 -28.39 2.62 -7.74
C GLY A 217 -28.58 3.33 -6.40
N GLN A 218 -28.38 4.65 -6.42
CA GLN A 218 -28.22 5.52 -5.26
C GLN A 218 -29.39 5.61 -4.29
N VAL A 219 -29.06 6.04 -3.07
CA VAL A 219 -29.96 6.43 -1.99
C VAL A 219 -29.60 7.84 -1.48
N ASP A 220 -30.57 8.48 -0.81
CA ASP A 220 -30.49 9.79 -0.17
C ASP A 220 -29.90 10.95 -1.04
N GLY A 221 -30.21 10.95 -2.34
CA GLY A 221 -29.93 12.05 -3.26
C GLY A 221 -28.82 11.74 -4.25
N SER A 222 -27.63 11.40 -3.74
CA SER A 222 -26.54 10.78 -4.50
C SER A 222 -25.45 10.28 -3.55
N THR A 223 -24.88 9.12 -3.85
CA THR A 223 -23.91 8.42 -2.99
C THR A 223 -22.64 8.06 -3.77
N PRO A 224 -21.91 9.06 -4.33
CA PRO A 224 -20.72 8.82 -5.16
C PRO A 224 -19.56 8.21 -4.37
N ASN A 225 -19.52 8.42 -3.05
CA ASN A 225 -18.55 7.84 -2.12
C ASN A 225 -19.00 6.50 -1.53
N ASP A 226 -19.94 5.80 -2.19
CA ASP A 226 -20.31 4.44 -1.83
C ASP A 226 -19.11 3.49 -1.85
N ASN A 227 -19.09 2.55 -0.90
CA ASN A 227 -18.01 1.60 -0.67
C ASN A 227 -18.54 0.16 -0.69
N SER A 228 -18.27 -0.54 -1.79
CA SER A 228 -18.55 -1.97 -1.97
C SER A 228 -17.38 -2.88 -1.56
N GLY A 229 -16.32 -2.33 -0.95
CA GLY A 229 -15.16 -3.03 -0.42
C GLY A 229 -13.86 -2.81 -1.21
N MET A 230 -13.02 -3.84 -1.28
CA MET A 230 -11.68 -3.81 -1.87
C MET A 230 -11.41 -5.07 -2.72
N LEU A 231 -10.88 -4.85 -3.92
CA LEU A 231 -10.26 -5.87 -4.76
C LEU A 231 -8.80 -5.48 -5.03
N LYS A 232 -7.85 -6.32 -4.59
CA LYS A 232 -6.41 -6.16 -4.86
C LYS A 232 -5.78 -7.50 -5.22
N TYR A 233 -5.00 -7.56 -6.29
CA TYR A 233 -4.39 -8.80 -6.84
C TYR A 233 -5.43 -9.90 -7.06
N VAL A 234 -6.38 -9.61 -7.95
CA VAL A 234 -7.50 -10.49 -8.30
C VAL A 234 -7.42 -10.88 -9.76
N VAL A 235 -7.48 -12.18 -10.04
CA VAL A 235 -7.62 -12.73 -11.40
C VAL A 235 -9.04 -13.27 -11.55
N ILE A 236 -9.76 -12.80 -12.57
CA ILE A 236 -11.04 -13.35 -13.01
C ILE A 236 -10.83 -13.93 -14.40
N THR A 237 -11.19 -15.18 -14.62
CA THR A 237 -10.98 -15.84 -15.92
C THR A 237 -12.18 -16.70 -16.31
N GLU A 238 -12.40 -16.90 -17.62
CA GLU A 238 -13.39 -17.85 -18.17
C GLU A 238 -14.88 -17.50 -17.94
N GLY A 239 -15.18 -16.26 -17.56
CA GLY A 239 -16.55 -15.74 -17.50
C GLY A 239 -17.21 -15.61 -18.87
N GLY A 240 -18.43 -15.06 -18.95
CA GLY A 240 -19.18 -14.96 -20.22
C GLY A 240 -20.38 -15.89 -20.37
N TYR A 241 -21.07 -16.29 -19.29
CA TYR A 241 -22.14 -17.29 -19.41
C TYR A 241 -23.37 -16.75 -20.17
N LEU A 242 -23.69 -17.36 -21.31
CA LEU A 242 -24.83 -17.03 -22.18
C LEU A 242 -26.18 -16.90 -21.44
N ILE A 243 -26.72 -15.68 -21.40
CA ILE A 243 -28.01 -15.36 -20.78
C ILE A 243 -29.17 -15.90 -21.63
N ASN A 244 -29.12 -15.67 -22.95
CA ASN A 244 -30.25 -15.98 -23.84
C ASN A 244 -29.83 -16.35 -25.28
N SER A 245 -30.79 -16.52 -26.19
CA SER A 245 -30.52 -17.02 -27.56
C SER A 245 -30.07 -15.99 -28.58
N ASP A 246 -30.12 -14.70 -28.22
CA ASP A 246 -29.89 -13.60 -29.15
C ASP A 246 -28.42 -13.13 -29.13
N GLY A 247 -27.65 -13.50 -28.10
CA GLY A 247 -26.21 -13.29 -27.99
C GLY A 247 -25.75 -12.72 -26.65
N ASP A 248 -26.66 -12.21 -25.83
CA ASP A 248 -26.33 -11.54 -24.58
C ASP A 248 -25.74 -12.53 -23.54
N GLU A 249 -24.58 -12.19 -22.97
CA GLU A 249 -23.76 -13.01 -22.07
C GLU A 249 -23.55 -12.29 -20.72
N ILE A 250 -22.57 -12.66 -19.88
CA ILE A 250 -22.27 -11.93 -18.63
C ILE A 250 -20.77 -11.61 -18.58
N ASN A 251 -20.45 -10.35 -18.35
CA ASN A 251 -19.09 -9.84 -18.31
C ASN A 251 -18.24 -10.52 -17.22
N GLY A 252 -16.91 -10.47 -17.38
CA GLY A 252 -16.00 -11.00 -16.37
C GLY A 252 -16.14 -10.24 -15.04
N LEU A 253 -16.18 -8.92 -15.12
CA LEU A 253 -16.45 -8.02 -13.99
C LEU A 253 -17.50 -6.96 -14.36
N SER A 254 -18.73 -7.09 -13.84
CA SER A 254 -19.79 -6.09 -14.02
C SER A 254 -19.89 -5.17 -12.79
N LEU A 255 -19.76 -3.87 -12.99
CA LEU A 255 -19.73 -2.85 -11.94
C LEU A 255 -20.95 -1.93 -12.02
N ASN A 256 -22.02 -2.32 -11.32
CA ASN A 256 -23.32 -1.65 -11.36
C ASN A 256 -23.38 -0.51 -10.33
N GLY A 257 -23.18 0.73 -10.77
CA GLY A 257 -23.26 1.91 -9.91
C GLY A 257 -22.36 1.81 -8.69
N VAL A 258 -21.08 1.50 -8.88
CA VAL A 258 -20.11 1.40 -7.77
C VAL A 258 -19.49 2.78 -7.51
N GLY A 259 -19.38 3.17 -6.24
CA GLY A 259 -18.82 4.46 -5.83
C GLY A 259 -17.29 4.47 -5.67
N ASN A 260 -16.70 5.66 -5.61
CA ASN A 260 -15.25 5.86 -5.41
C ASN A 260 -14.77 5.65 -3.97
N GLY A 261 -15.65 5.25 -3.04
CA GLY A 261 -15.26 4.68 -1.75
C GLY A 261 -14.79 3.23 -1.85
N THR A 262 -14.93 2.59 -3.02
CA THR A 262 -14.50 1.22 -3.30
C THR A 262 -13.10 1.21 -3.91
N MET A 263 -12.20 0.36 -3.41
CA MET A 263 -10.84 0.23 -3.95
C MET A 263 -10.74 -0.91 -4.97
N MET A 264 -10.13 -0.63 -6.13
CA MET A 264 -9.85 -1.62 -7.18
C MET A 264 -8.45 -1.41 -7.73
N GLU A 265 -7.53 -2.32 -7.41
CA GLU A 265 -6.15 -2.30 -7.93
C GLU A 265 -5.69 -3.70 -8.35
N TYR A 266 -4.81 -3.83 -9.35
CA TYR A 266 -4.24 -5.13 -9.76
C TYR A 266 -5.33 -6.19 -10.05
N ILE A 267 -6.20 -5.87 -11.00
CA ILE A 267 -7.29 -6.74 -11.42
C ILE A 267 -7.01 -7.23 -12.84
N GLN A 268 -7.01 -8.54 -13.03
CA GLN A 268 -7.01 -9.16 -14.35
C GLN A 268 -8.39 -9.71 -14.70
N VAL A 269 -8.82 -9.48 -15.95
CA VAL A 269 -9.83 -10.32 -16.60
C VAL A 269 -9.23 -11.05 -17.80
N HIS A 270 -9.42 -12.38 -17.86
CA HIS A 270 -8.81 -13.25 -18.87
C HIS A 270 -9.81 -14.18 -19.59
N ASP A 271 -9.69 -14.28 -20.92
CA ASP A 271 -10.50 -15.14 -21.83
C ASP A 271 -11.98 -15.21 -21.42
N ASN A 272 -12.64 -14.05 -21.38
CA ASN A 272 -14.08 -13.91 -21.15
C ASN A 272 -14.85 -14.02 -22.49
N SER A 273 -16.04 -14.64 -22.49
CA SER A 273 -16.85 -14.77 -23.74
C SER A 273 -17.42 -13.42 -24.17
N ASP A 274 -17.83 -12.65 -23.17
CA ASP A 274 -18.40 -11.31 -23.27
C ASP A 274 -17.32 -10.29 -22.89
N ASP A 275 -17.75 -9.12 -22.47
CA ASP A 275 -16.89 -8.06 -21.96
C ASP A 275 -15.95 -8.45 -20.82
N GLY A 276 -14.74 -7.87 -20.85
CA GLY A 276 -13.77 -8.00 -19.76
C GLY A 276 -14.26 -7.30 -18.49
N ILE A 277 -14.36 -5.97 -18.54
CA ILE A 277 -14.84 -5.12 -17.44
C ILE A 277 -15.88 -4.16 -18.01
N GLU A 278 -17.07 -4.10 -17.41
CA GLU A 278 -18.11 -3.14 -17.80
C GLU A 278 -18.60 -2.31 -16.61
N PHE A 279 -18.75 -1.00 -16.83
CA PHE A 279 -19.22 -0.03 -15.84
C PHE A 279 -20.64 0.49 -16.19
N TYR A 280 -21.65 0.13 -15.40
CA TYR A 280 -23.01 0.66 -15.54
C TYR A 280 -23.22 1.83 -14.58
N GLY A 281 -22.91 3.05 -15.04
CA GLY A 281 -22.88 4.22 -14.19
C GLY A 281 -21.82 4.14 -13.08
N GLY A 282 -22.06 4.86 -11.99
CA GLY A 282 -21.12 4.96 -10.87
C GLY A 282 -19.92 5.87 -11.16
N ASN A 283 -18.95 5.82 -10.26
CA ASN A 283 -17.73 6.63 -10.32
C ASN A 283 -16.54 5.94 -9.62
N VAL A 284 -16.60 4.61 -9.47
CA VAL A 284 -15.47 3.82 -8.95
C VAL A 284 -14.19 4.04 -9.77
N ASN A 285 -13.07 4.10 -9.08
CA ASN A 285 -11.75 4.31 -9.67
C ASN A 285 -10.96 2.99 -9.68
N MET A 286 -10.11 2.79 -10.69
CA MET A 286 -9.32 1.57 -10.82
C MET A 286 -7.88 1.85 -11.29
N LYS A 287 -6.91 1.17 -10.68
CA LYS A 287 -5.49 1.19 -11.09
C LYS A 287 -5.01 -0.22 -11.46
N TYR A 288 -4.03 -0.30 -12.37
CA TYR A 288 -3.36 -1.57 -12.72
C TYR A 288 -4.33 -2.66 -13.21
N ALA A 289 -5.14 -2.31 -14.22
CA ALA A 289 -6.10 -3.22 -14.83
C ALA A 289 -5.47 -3.96 -16.02
N VAL A 290 -5.66 -5.28 -16.09
CA VAL A 290 -5.17 -6.13 -17.19
C VAL A 290 -6.35 -6.85 -17.83
N VAL A 291 -6.69 -6.52 -19.07
CA VAL A 291 -7.72 -7.25 -19.82
C VAL A 291 -7.09 -7.97 -20.99
N THR A 292 -7.28 -9.28 -21.03
CA THR A 292 -6.58 -10.18 -21.95
C THR A 292 -7.54 -11.20 -22.55
N ALA A 293 -7.52 -11.35 -23.87
CA ALA A 293 -8.32 -12.35 -24.59
C ALA A 293 -9.86 -12.28 -24.41
N ALA A 294 -10.42 -11.16 -23.92
CA ALA A 294 -11.86 -10.87 -24.03
C ALA A 294 -12.33 -11.02 -25.49
N ARG A 295 -13.55 -11.51 -25.68
CA ARG A 295 -14.08 -11.88 -27.01
C ARG A 295 -15.14 -10.94 -27.56
N ASP A 296 -15.80 -10.14 -26.73
CA ASP A 296 -16.33 -8.83 -27.16
C ASP A 296 -15.44 -7.69 -26.64
N ASP A 297 -15.94 -6.71 -25.87
CA ASP A 297 -15.16 -5.53 -25.52
C ASP A 297 -14.22 -5.79 -24.34
N SER A 298 -13.03 -5.18 -24.35
CA SER A 298 -12.10 -5.36 -23.21
C SER A 298 -12.48 -4.48 -22.02
N VAL A 299 -12.95 -3.26 -22.29
CA VAL A 299 -13.51 -2.33 -21.30
C VAL A 299 -14.67 -1.59 -21.96
N ASP A 300 -15.89 -1.72 -21.45
CA ASP A 300 -17.02 -0.87 -21.85
C ASP A 300 -17.53 -0.04 -20.66
N TRP A 301 -18.18 1.09 -20.96
CA TRP A 301 -18.89 1.87 -19.97
C TRP A 301 -20.15 2.54 -20.52
N ASP A 302 -21.19 2.49 -19.70
CA ASP A 302 -22.50 3.03 -19.99
C ASP A 302 -23.08 3.81 -18.78
N GLU A 303 -24.31 4.28 -18.95
CA GLU A 303 -25.26 4.77 -17.98
C GLU A 303 -24.75 5.87 -17.02
N GLY A 304 -23.78 6.65 -17.49
CA GLY A 304 -23.26 7.85 -16.80
C GLY A 304 -22.00 7.63 -15.98
N TYR A 305 -21.18 6.62 -16.30
CA TYR A 305 -19.92 6.35 -15.59
C TYR A 305 -18.94 7.54 -15.66
N GLN A 306 -18.40 7.93 -14.50
CA GLN A 306 -17.54 9.12 -14.34
C GLN A 306 -16.29 8.87 -13.47
N GLY A 307 -15.80 7.63 -13.41
CA GLY A 307 -14.61 7.29 -12.62
C GLY A 307 -13.26 7.64 -13.27
N ASN A 308 -12.19 7.20 -12.60
CA ASN A 308 -10.80 7.38 -13.01
C ASN A 308 -10.10 6.03 -13.18
N LEU A 309 -9.54 5.78 -14.36
CA LEU A 309 -8.84 4.54 -14.71
C LEU A 309 -7.37 4.86 -15.01
N GLN A 310 -6.40 4.14 -14.42
CA GLN A 310 -4.97 4.36 -14.70
C GLN A 310 -4.15 3.06 -14.75
N TYR A 311 -3.13 2.99 -15.61
CA TYR A 311 -2.32 1.78 -15.87
C TYR A 311 -3.16 0.62 -16.39
N VAL A 312 -3.77 0.82 -17.55
CA VAL A 312 -4.65 -0.16 -18.19
C VAL A 312 -3.93 -0.86 -19.34
N MET A 313 -3.73 -2.16 -19.23
CA MET A 313 -3.13 -3.02 -20.25
C MET A 313 -4.22 -3.85 -20.93
N VAL A 314 -4.47 -3.59 -22.22
CA VAL A 314 -5.43 -4.36 -23.03
C VAL A 314 -4.71 -5.15 -24.11
N LYS A 315 -5.01 -6.45 -24.21
CA LYS A 315 -4.56 -7.31 -25.30
C LYS A 315 -5.70 -8.23 -25.75
N GLN A 316 -6.35 -7.86 -26.84
CA GLN A 316 -7.59 -8.50 -27.31
C GLN A 316 -7.38 -9.92 -27.85
N SER A 317 -8.49 -10.66 -28.03
CA SER A 317 -8.48 -11.98 -28.66
C SER A 317 -8.51 -11.91 -30.19
N PRO A 318 -7.65 -12.64 -30.92
CA PRO A 318 -7.79 -12.84 -32.38
C PRO A 318 -9.05 -13.63 -32.78
N SER A 319 -9.81 -14.14 -31.80
CA SER A 319 -11.06 -14.90 -32.01
C SER A 319 -12.31 -14.11 -31.61
N GLY A 320 -12.16 -12.89 -31.10
CA GLY A 320 -13.26 -11.99 -30.74
C GLY A 320 -13.65 -11.00 -31.85
N SER A 321 -14.76 -10.31 -31.64
CA SER A 321 -15.29 -9.26 -32.52
C SER A 321 -15.20 -7.84 -31.96
N GLY A 322 -15.23 -7.69 -30.63
CA GLY A 322 -15.30 -6.40 -29.95
C GLY A 322 -14.02 -5.58 -29.97
N GLU A 323 -14.10 -4.40 -29.37
CA GLU A 323 -13.12 -3.34 -29.26
C GLU A 323 -12.22 -3.46 -28.00
N ALA A 324 -11.09 -2.75 -28.03
CA ALA A 324 -10.26 -2.58 -26.83
C ALA A 324 -10.95 -1.67 -25.80
N PHE A 325 -11.78 -0.74 -26.28
CA PHE A 325 -12.70 0.05 -25.50
C PHE A 325 -13.97 0.30 -26.33
N GLU A 326 -15.15 -0.08 -25.82
CA GLU A 326 -16.43 0.51 -26.21
C GLU A 326 -16.81 1.58 -25.17
N MET A 327 -17.67 2.52 -25.57
CA MET A 327 -17.97 3.76 -24.84
C MET A 327 -19.34 4.28 -25.24
N ASP A 328 -20.32 4.28 -24.34
CA ASP A 328 -21.65 4.80 -24.64
C ASP A 328 -22.33 5.60 -23.50
N THR A 329 -23.60 5.93 -23.69
CA THR A 329 -24.47 6.68 -22.76
C THR A 329 -25.93 6.39 -23.16
N GLN A 330 -26.37 5.16 -22.94
CA GLN A 330 -27.76 4.75 -22.98
C GLN A 330 -28.51 5.28 -21.74
N GLY A 331 -29.76 4.83 -21.60
CA GLY A 331 -30.62 5.26 -20.51
C GLY A 331 -31.08 6.70 -20.68
N ALA A 332 -30.37 7.65 -20.06
CA ALA A 332 -30.67 9.08 -20.08
C ALA A 332 -29.61 9.89 -20.86
N ASP A 333 -30.03 11.07 -21.34
CA ASP A 333 -29.16 11.98 -22.09
C ASP A 333 -28.04 12.63 -21.24
N GLU A 334 -28.17 12.64 -19.90
CA GLU A 334 -27.25 13.24 -18.92
C GLU A 334 -27.44 12.58 -17.54
N PRO A 335 -26.40 12.49 -16.68
CA PRO A 335 -24.98 12.71 -17.00
C PRO A 335 -24.48 11.77 -18.10
N LEU A 336 -23.61 12.31 -18.97
CA LEU A 336 -22.83 11.51 -19.92
C LEU A 336 -21.91 10.53 -19.19
N SER A 337 -21.66 9.37 -19.79
CA SER A 337 -20.49 8.56 -19.42
C SER A 337 -19.26 9.24 -20.01
N LYS A 338 -18.29 9.61 -19.18
CA LYS A 338 -17.10 10.37 -19.60
C LYS A 338 -15.95 10.26 -18.58
N PRO A 339 -15.49 9.04 -18.25
CA PRO A 339 -14.41 8.86 -17.29
C PRO A 339 -13.10 9.49 -17.76
N THR A 340 -12.16 9.64 -16.82
CA THR A 340 -10.76 9.96 -17.15
C THR A 340 -9.94 8.68 -17.17
N VAL A 341 -9.26 8.42 -18.28
CA VAL A 341 -8.44 7.22 -18.51
C VAL A 341 -7.01 7.65 -18.80
N SER A 342 -6.04 7.11 -18.06
CA SER A 342 -4.64 7.50 -18.16
C SER A 342 -3.69 6.30 -18.22
N ASN A 343 -2.51 6.48 -18.82
CA ASN A 343 -1.45 5.46 -18.87
C ASN A 343 -2.00 4.12 -19.40
N VAL A 344 -2.33 4.09 -20.68
CA VAL A 344 -2.99 2.93 -21.32
C VAL A 344 -2.09 2.34 -22.38
N THR A 345 -1.94 1.02 -22.43
CA THR A 345 -1.34 0.29 -23.56
C THR A 345 -2.39 -0.66 -24.14
N ILE A 346 -2.73 -0.47 -25.41
CA ILE A 346 -3.64 -1.33 -26.17
C ILE A 346 -2.87 -2.08 -27.26
N ILE A 347 -3.01 -3.41 -27.25
CA ILE A 347 -2.62 -4.32 -28.33
C ILE A 347 -3.91 -4.86 -28.93
N ALA A 348 -4.39 -4.21 -29.99
CA ALA A 348 -5.63 -4.54 -30.66
C ALA A 348 -5.52 -5.81 -31.49
N ASP A 349 -6.53 -6.66 -31.41
CA ASP A 349 -6.69 -7.84 -32.25
C ASP A 349 -8.17 -8.20 -32.39
N LYS A 350 -8.56 -8.75 -33.54
CA LYS A 350 -9.94 -9.12 -33.91
C LYS A 350 -9.88 -10.26 -34.91
N GLN A 351 -10.94 -11.05 -35.03
CA GLN A 351 -11.07 -12.02 -36.12
C GLN A 351 -11.10 -11.34 -37.52
N ALA A 352 -10.78 -12.11 -38.55
CA ALA A 352 -10.65 -11.58 -39.91
C ALA A 352 -11.98 -11.05 -40.49
N ASN A 353 -11.93 -9.86 -41.09
CA ASN A 353 -13.03 -9.14 -41.77
C ASN A 353 -14.04 -8.46 -40.84
N ASP A 354 -13.76 -8.35 -39.54
CA ASP A 354 -14.49 -7.44 -38.65
C ASP A 354 -14.03 -5.99 -38.84
N ASP A 355 -14.69 -5.09 -38.11
CA ASP A 355 -14.53 -3.65 -38.22
C ASP A 355 -13.06 -3.19 -37.97
N SER A 356 -12.58 -2.19 -38.71
CA SER A 356 -11.15 -1.86 -38.86
C SER A 356 -10.57 -0.88 -37.84
N TYR A 357 -11.21 -0.73 -36.68
CA TYR A 357 -10.81 0.24 -35.65
C TYR A 357 -10.62 -0.41 -34.27
N ILE A 358 -9.86 0.26 -33.41
CA ILE A 358 -9.44 -0.27 -32.10
C ILE A 358 -10.48 0.01 -30.99
N MET A 359 -11.09 1.20 -31.01
CA MET A 359 -12.02 1.68 -29.97
C MET A 359 -13.24 2.37 -30.57
N GLN A 360 -14.35 2.40 -29.86
CA GLN A 360 -15.61 2.99 -30.34
C GLN A 360 -16.32 3.87 -29.31
N PHE A 361 -16.58 5.12 -29.68
CA PHE A 361 -17.53 6.00 -28.97
C PHE A 361 -18.86 6.01 -29.71
N LYS A 362 -19.93 5.56 -29.04
CA LYS A 362 -21.33 5.57 -29.50
C LYS A 362 -22.22 6.32 -28.49
N ALA A 363 -23.51 6.46 -28.81
CA ALA A 363 -24.59 7.03 -27.98
C ALA A 363 -24.32 8.32 -27.17
N LYS A 364 -23.42 9.21 -27.62
CA LYS A 364 -22.99 10.45 -26.91
C LYS A 364 -22.03 10.24 -25.74
N SER A 365 -21.33 9.11 -25.64
CA SER A 365 -20.22 8.99 -24.68
C SER A 365 -19.15 10.05 -24.89
N GLY A 366 -18.51 10.43 -23.80
CA GLY A 366 -17.27 11.19 -23.77
C GLY A 366 -16.10 10.33 -23.31
N GLY A 367 -15.04 10.98 -22.82
CA GLY A 367 -13.86 10.34 -22.26
C GLY A 367 -12.64 11.25 -22.35
N PHE A 368 -11.89 11.34 -21.25
CA PHE A 368 -10.64 12.10 -21.18
C PHE A 368 -9.48 11.11 -21.20
N PHE A 369 -8.87 10.91 -22.37
CA PHE A 369 -7.81 9.93 -22.59
C PHE A 369 -6.43 10.61 -22.53
N HIS A 370 -5.58 10.14 -21.62
CA HIS A 370 -4.24 10.67 -21.36
C HIS A 370 -3.19 9.56 -21.46
N ASN A 371 -2.00 9.87 -21.98
CA ASN A 371 -0.83 8.97 -21.94
C ASN A 371 -1.13 7.58 -22.56
N VAL A 372 -1.72 7.54 -23.75
CA VAL A 372 -2.19 6.31 -24.43
C VAL A 372 -1.23 5.82 -25.52
N VAL A 373 -0.94 4.52 -25.51
CA VAL A 373 -0.33 3.78 -26.63
C VAL A 373 -1.40 2.89 -27.25
N ALA A 374 -1.69 3.09 -28.54
CA ALA A 374 -2.60 2.23 -29.29
C ALA A 374 -1.87 1.61 -30.49
N THR A 375 -1.70 0.29 -30.45
CA THR A 375 -1.05 -0.51 -31.50
C THR A 375 -1.87 -1.78 -31.81
N VAL A 376 -1.44 -2.55 -32.80
CA VAL A 376 -2.14 -3.73 -33.32
C VAL A 376 -1.23 -4.95 -33.21
N ALA A 377 -1.78 -6.11 -32.88
CA ALA A 377 -1.03 -7.37 -32.85
C ALA A 377 -0.35 -7.64 -34.21
N ALA A 378 0.95 -7.97 -34.17
CA ALA A 378 1.80 -8.05 -35.36
C ALA A 378 1.37 -9.14 -36.36
N ASP A 379 0.63 -10.14 -35.88
CA ASP A 379 0.07 -11.27 -36.62
C ASP A 379 -1.47 -11.29 -36.63
N SER A 380 -2.12 -10.18 -36.26
CA SER A 380 -3.57 -10.02 -36.29
C SER A 380 -4.18 -10.47 -37.63
N PRO A 381 -5.25 -11.29 -37.63
CA PRO A 381 -5.89 -11.74 -38.86
C PRO A 381 -6.84 -10.68 -39.45
N ASN A 382 -7.12 -9.58 -38.74
CA ASN A 382 -7.91 -8.46 -39.26
C ASN A 382 -7.03 -7.37 -39.94
N THR A 383 -7.67 -6.39 -40.57
CA THR A 383 -6.99 -5.18 -41.08
C THR A 383 -7.50 -3.96 -40.33
N PHE A 384 -6.57 -3.25 -39.66
CA PHE A 384 -6.88 -2.03 -38.93
C PHE A 384 -6.38 -0.79 -39.68
N ASP A 385 -7.11 0.31 -39.59
CA ASP A 385 -6.75 1.61 -40.17
C ASP A 385 -7.08 2.84 -39.28
N THR A 386 -7.68 2.64 -38.10
CA THR A 386 -8.28 3.71 -37.30
C THR A 386 -8.12 3.41 -35.80
N CYS A 387 -7.72 4.39 -34.97
CA CYS A 387 -7.73 4.18 -33.51
C CYS A 387 -9.16 4.24 -32.96
N ALA A 388 -9.86 5.38 -33.12
CA ALA A 388 -11.18 5.62 -32.55
C ALA A 388 -12.29 5.84 -33.60
N ARG A 389 -13.33 4.99 -33.59
CA ARG A 389 -14.60 5.28 -34.27
C ARG A 389 -15.46 6.15 -33.35
N ILE A 390 -15.63 7.43 -33.70
CA ILE A 390 -16.52 8.35 -32.98
C ILE A 390 -17.80 8.52 -33.81
N ARG A 391 -18.95 8.14 -33.23
CA ARG A 391 -20.28 8.18 -33.89
C ARG A 391 -21.42 8.40 -32.88
N GLY A 392 -22.65 8.42 -33.37
CA GLY A 392 -23.85 8.21 -32.55
C GLY A 392 -24.24 9.38 -31.64
N GLY A 393 -23.67 10.56 -31.85
CA GLY A 393 -23.85 11.74 -31.02
C GLY A 393 -22.55 12.19 -30.34
N SER A 394 -21.59 11.28 -30.13
CA SER A 394 -20.30 11.56 -29.49
C SER A 394 -19.43 12.52 -30.31
N GLU A 395 -19.72 12.68 -31.62
CA GLU A 395 -19.10 13.72 -32.46
C GLU A 395 -19.33 15.15 -31.93
N ALA A 396 -20.38 15.36 -31.13
CA ALA A 396 -20.70 16.66 -30.52
C ALA A 396 -19.85 16.98 -29.27
N ASN A 397 -19.22 15.96 -28.66
CA ASN A 397 -18.44 16.05 -27.42
C ASN A 397 -16.96 16.38 -27.67
N VAL A 398 -16.52 16.29 -28.93
CA VAL A 398 -15.12 16.50 -29.35
C VAL A 398 -14.67 17.91 -28.94
N GLY A 399 -13.76 17.98 -27.96
CA GLY A 399 -13.21 19.23 -27.43
C GLY A 399 -14.00 19.86 -26.28
N THR A 400 -15.02 19.16 -25.75
CA THR A 400 -15.66 19.48 -24.47
C THR A 400 -15.50 18.33 -23.48
N SER A 401 -16.22 17.22 -23.72
CA SER A 401 -16.24 16.01 -22.88
C SER A 401 -15.53 14.82 -23.52
N LEU A 402 -14.93 14.98 -24.70
CA LEU A 402 -14.09 13.98 -25.37
C LEU A 402 -12.76 14.62 -25.79
N VAL A 403 -11.65 14.17 -25.19
CA VAL A 403 -10.31 14.78 -25.30
C VAL A 403 -9.20 13.71 -25.34
N PHE A 404 -8.24 13.87 -26.26
CA PHE A 404 -7.15 12.93 -26.55
C PHE A 404 -5.76 13.57 -26.35
N ASN A 405 -5.08 13.31 -25.23
CA ASN A 405 -3.81 13.96 -24.87
C ASN A 405 -2.66 12.97 -24.68
N ASN A 406 -1.46 13.29 -25.21
CA ASN A 406 -0.25 12.46 -25.15
C ASN A 406 -0.50 11.04 -25.70
N TRP A 407 -0.31 10.85 -27.01
CA TRP A 407 -0.67 9.60 -27.70
C TRP A 407 0.48 9.04 -28.56
N ILE A 408 0.71 7.73 -28.51
CA ILE A 408 1.44 6.97 -29.54
C ILE A 408 0.43 6.28 -30.45
N GLN A 409 0.27 6.81 -31.66
CA GLN A 409 -0.73 6.38 -32.64
C GLN A 409 -0.09 5.40 -33.62
N ASP A 410 -0.42 4.11 -33.50
CA ASP A 410 0.13 3.01 -34.31
C ASP A 410 -0.97 2.03 -34.76
N CYS A 411 -2.12 2.59 -35.15
CA CYS A 411 -3.41 1.89 -35.25
C CYS A 411 -3.66 1.23 -36.61
N ALA A 412 -2.60 0.86 -37.34
CA ALA A 412 -2.71 0.18 -38.62
C ALA A 412 -1.61 -0.87 -38.80
N ASN A 413 -1.98 -2.03 -39.33
CA ASN A 413 -1.04 -3.12 -39.65
C ASN A 413 -0.60 -3.11 -41.13
N ALA A 414 -0.95 -2.07 -41.89
CA ALA A 414 -0.43 -1.85 -43.24
C ALA A 414 1.04 -1.35 -43.20
N PRO A 415 1.98 -1.89 -44.01
CA PRO A 415 3.40 -1.56 -43.88
C PRO A 415 3.75 -0.07 -44.05
N GLY A 416 4.18 0.58 -42.96
CA GLY A 416 4.52 2.00 -42.94
C GLY A 416 3.32 2.95 -42.81
N ASP A 417 2.16 2.40 -42.47
CA ASP A 417 0.97 3.15 -42.05
C ASP A 417 0.90 3.17 -40.52
N HIS A 418 0.23 4.18 -39.97
CA HIS A 418 -0.06 4.33 -38.54
C HIS A 418 -1.58 4.55 -38.30
N GLY A 419 -2.37 4.48 -39.37
CA GLY A 419 -3.81 4.71 -39.37
C GLY A 419 -4.18 6.18 -39.20
N VAL A 420 -5.45 6.42 -38.88
CA VAL A 420 -5.97 7.73 -38.44
C VAL A 420 -6.35 7.69 -36.96
N LEU A 421 -6.11 8.79 -36.25
CA LEU A 421 -6.46 8.92 -34.83
C LEU A 421 -7.95 8.68 -34.56
N ALA A 422 -8.83 9.26 -35.39
CA ALA A 422 -10.27 9.08 -35.27
C ALA A 422 -11.00 9.25 -36.61
N THR A 423 -12.26 8.80 -36.66
CA THR A 423 -13.19 9.03 -37.80
C THR A 423 -13.66 10.48 -37.95
N VAL A 424 -13.27 11.38 -37.04
CA VAL A 424 -13.66 12.80 -36.97
C VAL A 424 -12.45 13.71 -36.71
N GLU A 425 -12.60 15.01 -36.97
CA GLU A 425 -11.53 16.00 -36.82
C GLU A 425 -11.22 16.31 -35.34
N MET A 426 -10.14 15.73 -34.81
CA MET A 426 -9.72 15.90 -33.41
C MET A 426 -8.82 17.12 -33.16
N SER A 427 -8.52 17.96 -34.15
CA SER A 427 -7.47 19.01 -34.06
C SER A 427 -7.70 20.13 -33.03
N ALA A 428 -8.90 20.24 -32.46
CA ALA A 428 -9.23 21.15 -31.34
C ALA A 428 -9.39 20.42 -30.00
N ALA A 429 -9.30 19.09 -30.01
CA ALA A 429 -9.58 18.17 -28.91
C ALA A 429 -8.41 17.21 -28.63
N SER A 430 -7.27 17.40 -29.29
CA SER A 430 -6.09 16.58 -29.09
C SER A 430 -4.79 17.36 -28.98
N ALA A 431 -3.87 16.81 -28.19
CA ALA A 431 -2.55 17.38 -27.93
C ALA A 431 -1.49 16.25 -27.88
N ASN A 432 -0.28 16.54 -28.35
CA ASN A 432 0.87 15.63 -28.29
C ASN A 432 0.59 14.22 -28.87
N VAL A 433 -0.12 14.15 -30.00
CA VAL A 433 -0.35 12.91 -30.76
C VAL A 433 0.84 12.65 -31.69
N ASN A 434 1.46 11.49 -31.55
CA ASN A 434 2.64 11.06 -32.31
C ASN A 434 2.28 9.82 -33.14
N ALA A 435 2.14 9.99 -34.45
CA ALA A 435 1.99 8.87 -35.40
C ALA A 435 3.36 8.24 -35.66
N VAL A 436 3.69 7.23 -34.84
CA VAL A 436 4.95 6.48 -34.84
C VAL A 436 4.69 5.05 -34.39
N PHE A 437 5.55 4.12 -34.81
CA PHE A 437 5.50 2.73 -34.32
C PHE A 437 5.66 2.67 -32.80
N ALA A 438 4.76 1.93 -32.13
CA ALA A 438 4.81 1.77 -30.68
C ALA A 438 6.07 1.03 -30.21
N ASN A 439 6.49 0.00 -30.96
CA ASN A 439 7.66 -0.84 -30.64
C ASN A 439 7.67 -1.23 -29.15
N LEU A 440 6.66 -1.97 -28.72
CA LEU A 440 6.58 -2.46 -27.35
C LEU A 440 7.77 -3.40 -27.06
N ASN A 441 8.41 -3.21 -25.91
CA ASN A 441 9.34 -4.20 -25.35
C ASN A 441 8.57 -5.38 -24.73
N SER A 442 9.27 -6.38 -24.22
CA SER A 442 8.66 -7.55 -23.56
C SER A 442 7.94 -7.23 -22.24
N LEU A 443 8.12 -6.04 -21.67
CA LEU A 443 7.36 -5.52 -20.53
C LEU A 443 6.03 -4.86 -20.96
N GLY A 444 5.80 -4.62 -22.26
CA GLY A 444 4.66 -3.85 -22.76
C GLY A 444 4.86 -2.32 -22.74
N ALA A 445 6.08 -1.83 -22.47
CA ALA A 445 6.43 -0.41 -22.54
C ALA A 445 6.80 0.01 -23.96
N SER A 446 6.36 1.21 -24.37
CA SER A 446 6.68 1.77 -25.69
C SER A 446 8.13 2.27 -25.75
N THR A 447 8.93 1.74 -26.67
CA THR A 447 10.32 2.19 -26.87
C THR A 447 10.43 3.39 -27.82
N ALA A 448 9.31 3.98 -28.25
CA ALA A 448 9.30 5.20 -29.02
C ALA A 448 9.84 6.38 -28.19
N SER A 449 10.73 7.21 -28.74
CA SER A 449 11.30 8.35 -28.00
C SER A 449 10.27 9.40 -27.57
N SER A 450 9.10 9.43 -28.21
CA SER A 450 7.96 10.27 -27.85
C SER A 450 7.11 9.70 -26.70
N ALA A 451 7.41 8.49 -26.21
CA ALA A 451 6.76 7.91 -25.05
C ALA A 451 7.32 8.44 -23.71
N ILE A 452 8.42 9.20 -23.73
CA ILE A 452 8.97 9.92 -22.57
C ILE A 452 8.60 11.40 -22.72
N LEU A 453 8.05 11.99 -21.66
CA LEU A 453 7.62 13.38 -21.59
C LEU A 453 8.63 14.22 -20.79
N ASP A 454 8.77 15.51 -21.14
CA ASP A 454 9.68 16.44 -20.47
C ASP A 454 9.29 16.73 -19.00
N ALA A 455 8.04 16.46 -18.61
CA ALA A 455 7.51 16.68 -17.26
C ALA A 455 6.34 15.71 -16.99
N PRO A 456 6.03 15.43 -15.70
CA PRO A 456 4.81 14.74 -15.31
C PRO A 456 3.53 15.46 -15.75
N LEU A 457 2.45 14.69 -15.95
CA LEU A 457 1.14 15.25 -16.25
C LEU A 457 0.55 15.97 -15.03
N ASP A 458 0.21 17.25 -15.20
CA ASP A 458 -0.40 18.11 -14.18
C ASP A 458 -1.93 18.00 -14.26
N TRP A 459 -2.52 17.26 -13.31
CA TRP A 459 -3.97 17.01 -13.25
C TRP A 459 -4.79 18.26 -12.93
N ASP A 460 -4.27 19.18 -12.12
CA ASP A 460 -4.91 20.48 -11.87
C ASP A 460 -4.95 21.33 -13.15
N ALA A 461 -3.88 21.32 -13.94
CA ALA A 461 -3.87 21.97 -15.25
C ALA A 461 -4.81 21.31 -16.26
N VAL A 462 -4.96 19.98 -16.24
CA VAL A 462 -5.97 19.26 -17.05
C VAL A 462 -7.38 19.72 -16.68
N ASN A 463 -7.72 19.71 -15.39
CA ASN A 463 -9.03 20.15 -14.90
C ASN A 463 -9.30 21.64 -15.17
N ALA A 464 -8.28 22.49 -15.07
CA ALA A 464 -8.39 23.91 -15.42
C ALA A 464 -8.55 24.17 -16.93
N ALA A 465 -8.00 23.29 -17.79
CA ALA A 465 -8.14 23.37 -19.24
C ALA A 465 -9.50 22.84 -19.73
N TYR A 466 -10.02 21.79 -19.11
CA TYR A 466 -11.23 21.09 -19.51
C TYR A 466 -12.23 21.04 -18.36
N GLY A 467 -13.09 22.06 -18.23
CA GLY A 467 -14.08 22.18 -17.15
C GLY A 467 -15.22 21.14 -17.14
N GLU A 468 -15.14 20.12 -17.99
CA GLU A 468 -16.00 18.92 -17.96
C GLU A 468 -15.27 17.64 -17.51
N SER A 469 -13.96 17.74 -17.26
CA SER A 469 -13.10 16.67 -16.75
C SER A 469 -13.56 16.18 -15.38
N VAL A 470 -13.39 14.88 -15.15
CA VAL A 470 -13.66 14.19 -13.88
C VAL A 470 -12.37 13.68 -13.23
N ALA A 471 -11.20 14.18 -13.66
CA ALA A 471 -9.90 13.72 -13.17
C ALA A 471 -9.72 14.04 -11.68
N ASP A 472 -9.68 13.02 -10.84
CA ASP A 472 -9.30 13.16 -9.43
C ASP A 472 -7.77 13.26 -9.33
N ALA A 473 -7.27 14.47 -9.05
CA ALA A 473 -5.86 14.77 -8.92
C ALA A 473 -5.20 14.20 -7.65
N ALA A 474 -6.00 13.75 -6.66
CA ALA A 474 -5.49 13.05 -5.48
C ALA A 474 -5.40 11.54 -5.71
N TYR A 475 -6.23 10.99 -6.59
CA TYR A 475 -6.19 9.57 -6.98
C TYR A 475 -5.16 9.29 -8.09
N LEU A 476 -5.16 10.09 -9.16
CA LEU A 476 -4.35 9.84 -10.36
C LEU A 476 -2.88 10.23 -10.14
N ASP A 477 -1.97 9.32 -10.46
CA ASP A 477 -0.53 9.60 -10.40
C ASP A 477 -0.11 10.53 -11.53
N ALA A 478 0.77 11.48 -11.23
CA ALA A 478 1.40 12.35 -12.22
C ALA A 478 2.58 11.62 -12.90
N THR A 479 2.35 11.04 -14.08
CA THR A 479 3.39 10.31 -14.83
C THR A 479 3.98 11.16 -15.97
N ASN A 480 5.27 10.98 -16.25
CA ASN A 480 6.00 11.63 -17.34
C ASN A 480 6.23 10.69 -18.55
N TYR A 481 5.33 9.74 -18.78
CA TYR A 481 5.45 8.79 -19.89
C TYR A 481 4.08 8.42 -20.50
N ILE A 482 4.11 7.85 -21.71
CA ILE A 482 2.95 7.41 -22.49
C ILE A 482 2.91 5.88 -22.52
N GLY A 483 1.78 5.30 -22.10
CA GLY A 483 1.59 3.85 -21.98
C GLY A 483 1.29 3.43 -20.54
N ALA A 484 0.87 2.17 -20.38
CA ALA A 484 0.60 1.55 -19.08
C ALA A 484 1.86 1.12 -18.32
N VAL A 485 3.02 1.09 -18.98
CA VAL A 485 4.30 0.69 -18.39
C VAL A 485 5.34 1.77 -18.75
N ASP A 486 6.10 2.21 -17.76
CA ASP A 486 7.16 3.21 -17.93
C ASP A 486 8.23 2.70 -18.92
N PRO A 487 8.63 3.45 -19.96
CA PRO A 487 9.79 3.14 -20.80
C PRO A 487 11.10 2.94 -20.04
N ALA A 488 11.21 3.43 -18.80
CA ALA A 488 12.33 3.20 -17.88
C ALA A 488 12.15 1.99 -16.93
N ALA A 489 10.98 1.33 -16.93
CA ALA A 489 10.74 0.16 -16.09
C ALA A 489 11.69 -1.00 -16.46
N THR A 490 12.17 -1.69 -15.43
CA THR A 490 13.05 -2.86 -15.54
C THR A 490 12.30 -4.18 -15.29
N THR A 491 11.14 -4.11 -14.63
CA THR A 491 10.17 -5.19 -14.42
C THR A 491 8.81 -4.80 -15.00
N ALA A 492 7.95 -5.80 -15.25
CA ALA A 492 6.57 -5.59 -15.64
C ALA A 492 5.67 -5.70 -14.40
N TRP A 493 4.91 -4.65 -14.08
CA TRP A 493 3.99 -4.66 -12.91
C TRP A 493 2.86 -5.69 -13.01
N TRP A 494 2.61 -6.22 -14.21
CA TRP A 494 1.63 -7.27 -14.47
C TRP A 494 2.22 -8.70 -14.37
N ASP A 495 3.54 -8.85 -14.20
CA ASP A 495 4.19 -10.17 -14.11
C ASP A 495 4.01 -10.79 -12.72
N GLY A 496 4.21 -12.11 -12.62
CA GLY A 496 4.07 -12.89 -11.38
C GLY A 496 2.62 -13.24 -11.01
N TRP A 497 1.70 -12.27 -11.05
CA TRP A 497 0.33 -12.44 -10.54
C TRP A 497 -0.74 -12.65 -11.63
N THR A 498 -0.46 -12.32 -12.89
CA THR A 498 -1.40 -12.56 -14.00
C THR A 498 -1.29 -13.98 -14.57
N VAL A 499 -2.34 -14.45 -15.26
CA VAL A 499 -2.37 -15.74 -15.98
C VAL A 499 -1.11 -15.86 -16.87
N PRO A 500 -0.22 -16.85 -16.64
CA PRO A 500 1.10 -16.88 -17.26
C PRO A 500 1.08 -16.82 -18.80
N GLY A 501 1.75 -15.82 -19.36
CA GLY A 501 1.82 -15.61 -20.82
C GLY A 501 0.63 -14.89 -21.45
N SER A 502 -0.43 -14.58 -20.69
CA SER A 502 -1.63 -13.89 -21.17
C SER A 502 -1.29 -12.52 -21.78
N VAL A 503 -0.54 -11.68 -21.06
CA VAL A 503 0.01 -10.40 -21.55
C VAL A 503 1.24 -10.65 -22.44
N GLY A 504 2.26 -11.31 -21.89
CA GLY A 504 3.49 -11.64 -22.59
C GLY A 504 4.43 -12.46 -21.70
N THR A 505 5.71 -12.51 -22.07
CA THR A 505 6.78 -13.04 -21.21
C THR A 505 7.85 -11.96 -21.12
N PRO A 506 8.05 -11.33 -19.95
CA PRO A 506 9.13 -10.37 -19.74
C PRO A 506 10.49 -11.00 -20.03
N ASP A 507 11.33 -10.31 -20.82
CA ASP A 507 12.75 -10.60 -20.80
C ASP A 507 13.37 -9.87 -19.60
N ALA A 508 14.26 -10.53 -18.88
CA ALA A 508 15.06 -9.86 -17.85
C ALA A 508 15.88 -8.72 -18.48
N VAL A 509 15.57 -7.48 -18.10
CA VAL A 509 16.36 -6.32 -18.50
C VAL A 509 17.72 -6.42 -17.81
N GLU A 510 18.82 -6.30 -18.56
CA GLU A 510 20.17 -6.26 -17.98
C GLU A 510 20.37 -4.89 -17.32
N ILE A 511 20.41 -4.86 -15.99
CA ILE A 511 20.48 -3.65 -15.18
C ILE A 511 21.93 -3.47 -14.71
N ALA A 512 22.49 -2.29 -14.93
CA ALA A 512 23.84 -1.97 -14.50
C ALA A 512 23.82 -1.18 -13.18
N CYS A 513 24.84 -1.39 -12.35
CA CYS A 513 25.04 -0.56 -11.17
C CYS A 513 25.32 0.91 -11.53
N PRO A 514 24.74 1.89 -10.81
CA PRO A 514 24.95 3.32 -11.06
C PRO A 514 26.43 3.74 -10.95
N GLU A 515 26.82 4.78 -11.69
CA GLU A 515 28.18 5.35 -11.59
C GLU A 515 28.46 5.81 -10.15
N GLY A 516 29.65 5.47 -9.62
CA GLY A 516 30.03 5.74 -8.24
C GLY A 516 29.70 4.63 -7.23
N THR A 517 28.97 3.58 -7.65
CA THR A 517 28.78 2.35 -6.86
C THR A 517 29.76 1.25 -7.28
N THR A 518 29.88 0.18 -6.48
CA THR A 518 30.69 -1.01 -6.82
C THR A 518 29.79 -2.23 -6.97
N GLU A 519 29.75 -2.83 -8.16
CA GLU A 519 29.09 -4.12 -8.38
C GLU A 519 29.88 -5.23 -7.64
N THR A 520 29.28 -5.83 -6.62
CA THR A 520 29.90 -6.90 -5.79
C THR A 520 29.42 -8.30 -6.20
N ALA A 521 28.20 -8.40 -6.69
CA ALA A 521 27.62 -9.52 -7.42
C ALA A 521 26.70 -8.97 -8.52
N VAL A 522 26.20 -9.84 -9.42
CA VAL A 522 25.26 -9.44 -10.48
C VAL A 522 24.05 -8.76 -9.83
N ASN A 523 23.75 -7.54 -10.29
CA ASN A 523 22.69 -6.66 -9.75
C ASN A 523 22.83 -6.30 -8.25
N VAL A 524 24.00 -6.50 -7.62
CA VAL A 524 24.26 -6.08 -6.23
C VAL A 524 25.26 -4.94 -6.21
N CYS A 525 24.78 -3.75 -5.85
CA CYS A 525 25.50 -2.48 -6.01
C CYS A 525 25.83 -1.86 -4.64
N GLN A 526 27.11 -1.92 -4.26
CA GLN A 526 27.58 -1.38 -2.98
C GLN A 526 27.85 0.13 -3.05
N LEU A 527 27.30 0.87 -2.09
CA LEU A 527 27.58 2.27 -1.80
C LEU A 527 28.57 2.38 -0.63
N GLU A 528 29.45 3.39 -0.65
CA GLU A 528 30.39 3.67 0.44
C GLU A 528 30.82 5.15 0.44
N GLY A 529 30.85 5.79 1.62
CA GLY A 529 31.42 7.13 1.79
C GLY A 529 30.45 8.28 1.50
N VAL A 530 30.93 9.34 0.82
CA VAL A 530 30.20 10.60 0.63
C VAL A 530 29.98 10.92 -0.85
N TYR A 531 28.72 10.98 -1.26
CA TYR A 531 28.26 11.33 -2.60
C TYR A 531 27.89 12.81 -2.66
N ASN A 532 28.39 13.53 -3.66
CA ASN A 532 28.23 14.99 -3.82
C ASN A 532 27.55 15.40 -5.14
N ASP A 533 27.24 14.40 -5.97
CA ASP A 533 26.53 14.51 -7.25
C ASP A 533 25.23 13.69 -7.16
N ASP A 534 24.26 13.96 -8.03
CA ASP A 534 22.98 13.23 -8.07
C ASP A 534 23.19 11.73 -8.37
N MET A 535 22.39 10.87 -7.73
CA MET A 535 22.40 9.42 -7.94
C MET A 535 20.97 8.90 -8.06
N ARG A 536 20.74 7.94 -8.97
CA ARG A 536 19.50 7.16 -9.04
C ARG A 536 19.78 5.70 -8.73
N LEU A 537 19.09 5.16 -7.72
CA LEU A 537 19.02 3.73 -7.46
C LEU A 537 17.87 3.16 -8.31
N VAL A 538 18.18 2.15 -9.10
CA VAL A 538 17.32 1.62 -10.17
C VAL A 538 16.74 0.28 -9.72
N ALA A 539 15.42 0.13 -9.86
CA ALA A 539 14.68 -1.07 -9.49
C ALA A 539 15.24 -2.33 -10.18
N GLY A 540 15.30 -3.45 -9.44
CA GLY A 540 15.90 -4.71 -9.91
C GLY A 540 17.41 -4.84 -9.68
N ASN A 541 18.06 -3.82 -9.10
CA ASN A 541 19.30 -3.97 -8.33
C ASN A 541 18.99 -4.00 -6.83
N THR A 542 19.69 -4.83 -6.08
CA THR A 542 19.79 -4.71 -4.60
C THR A 542 20.97 -3.81 -4.28
N TYR A 543 20.77 -2.83 -3.39
CA TYR A 543 21.83 -1.93 -2.96
C TYR A 543 22.34 -2.31 -1.58
N THR A 544 23.64 -2.11 -1.33
CA THR A 544 24.27 -2.42 -0.04
C THR A 544 25.03 -1.22 0.50
N LEU A 545 24.82 -0.88 1.78
CA LEU A 545 25.46 0.25 2.45
C LEU A 545 26.69 -0.23 3.24
N ASN A 546 27.90 0.03 2.74
CA ASN A 546 29.12 -0.29 3.47
C ASN A 546 29.49 0.83 4.45
N GLY A 547 29.04 0.68 5.70
CA GLY A 547 29.17 1.71 6.71
C GLY A 547 28.29 2.94 6.41
N ARG A 548 28.66 4.09 6.97
CA ARG A 548 27.90 5.34 6.81
C ARG A 548 28.00 5.92 5.40
N VAL A 549 26.90 5.81 4.66
CA VAL A 549 26.74 6.37 3.31
C VAL A 549 26.04 7.73 3.40
N GLN A 550 26.69 8.77 2.91
CA GLN A 550 26.23 10.15 3.04
C GLN A 550 25.96 10.80 1.69
N PHE A 551 24.84 11.51 1.58
CA PHE A 551 24.55 12.40 0.45
C PHE A 551 24.71 13.85 0.87
N GLY A 552 25.59 14.56 0.18
CA GLY A 552 25.98 15.94 0.42
C GLY A 552 27.02 16.11 1.54
N ASN A 553 27.82 17.17 1.47
CA ASN A 553 28.81 17.54 2.50
C ASN A 553 28.24 18.32 3.70
N GLY A 554 26.91 18.40 3.83
CA GLY A 554 26.21 19.24 4.80
C GLY A 554 26.42 18.88 6.28
N ALA A 555 26.93 17.68 6.60
CA ALA A 555 27.29 17.29 7.97
C ALA A 555 28.48 18.09 8.54
N GLU A 556 29.26 18.77 7.70
CA GLU A 556 30.33 19.67 8.15
C GLU A 556 29.78 20.94 8.83
N ILE A 557 30.58 21.54 9.71
CA ILE A 557 30.26 22.85 10.29
C ILE A 557 30.22 23.89 9.16
N LEU A 558 29.09 24.59 9.01
CA LEU A 558 28.97 25.74 8.10
C LEU A 558 29.46 27.01 8.80
N ASP A 559 30.33 27.79 8.14
CA ASP A 559 30.80 29.08 8.67
C ASP A 559 30.16 30.30 7.99
N SER A 560 29.50 30.07 6.85
CA SER A 560 28.80 31.05 6.04
C SER A 560 27.77 30.37 5.15
N ALA A 561 26.81 31.14 4.63
CA ALA A 561 25.73 30.58 3.83
C ALA A 561 26.27 29.98 2.51
N GLY A 562 26.17 28.66 2.37
CA GLY A 562 26.64 27.91 1.20
C GLY A 562 28.10 27.45 1.26
N PHE A 563 28.80 27.56 2.40
CA PHE A 563 30.18 27.06 2.54
C PHE A 563 30.41 26.36 3.89
N THR A 564 31.19 25.28 3.85
CA THR A 564 31.70 24.62 5.06
C THR A 564 32.91 25.39 5.62
N GLN A 565 33.23 25.17 6.90
CA GLN A 565 34.40 25.76 7.58
C GLN A 565 35.73 25.37 6.92
N GLY A 566 35.76 24.31 6.10
CA GLY A 566 36.90 23.96 5.25
C GLY A 566 37.08 24.86 4.02
N GLY A 567 36.09 25.71 3.71
CA GLY A 567 36.03 26.53 2.50
C GLY A 567 35.52 25.78 1.26
N ALA A 568 34.91 24.61 1.43
CA ALA A 568 34.21 23.90 0.36
C ALA A 568 32.82 24.53 0.13
N GLU A 569 32.35 24.54 -1.12
CA GLU A 569 30.96 24.89 -1.43
C GLU A 569 30.03 23.79 -0.91
N LEU A 570 28.87 24.18 -0.36
CA LEU A 570 27.81 23.26 0.04
C LEU A 570 27.24 22.57 -1.21
N THR A 571 27.26 21.25 -1.21
CA THR A 571 26.75 20.41 -2.31
C THR A 571 25.30 20.05 -2.07
N THR A 572 24.47 20.07 -3.12
CA THR A 572 23.03 19.76 -3.03
C THR A 572 22.61 18.59 -3.92
N PRO A 573 23.17 17.38 -3.74
CA PRO A 573 22.82 16.22 -4.54
C PRO A 573 21.44 15.68 -4.20
N THR A 574 20.79 15.05 -5.17
CA THR A 574 19.55 14.31 -5.02
C THR A 574 19.82 12.81 -5.13
N LEU A 575 19.43 12.05 -4.11
CA LEU A 575 19.31 10.59 -4.18
C LEU A 575 17.89 10.24 -4.63
N THR A 576 17.72 9.86 -5.89
CA THR A 576 16.45 9.27 -6.37
C THR A 576 16.48 7.76 -6.16
N ILE A 577 15.39 7.19 -5.66
CA ILE A 577 15.23 5.75 -5.47
C ILE A 577 13.95 5.30 -6.15
N ASP A 578 14.07 4.37 -7.10
CA ASP A 578 12.93 3.80 -7.82
C ASP A 578 12.09 2.87 -6.92
N ALA A 579 10.81 2.74 -7.25
CA ALA A 579 9.90 1.83 -6.55
C ALA A 579 10.39 0.37 -6.61
N GLY A 580 10.26 -0.36 -5.50
CA GLY A 580 10.71 -1.76 -5.39
C GLY A 580 12.22 -1.94 -5.26
N VAL A 581 12.98 -0.87 -4.95
CA VAL A 581 14.39 -0.97 -4.62
C VAL A 581 14.57 -1.41 -3.16
N GLU A 582 15.43 -2.41 -2.96
CA GLU A 582 15.96 -2.82 -1.66
C GLU A 582 17.32 -2.15 -1.39
N VAL A 583 17.51 -1.67 -0.16
CA VAL A 583 18.75 -1.06 0.32
C VAL A 583 19.13 -1.70 1.66
N LYS A 584 20.08 -2.65 1.62
CA LYS A 584 20.50 -3.46 2.76
C LYS A 584 21.70 -2.86 3.50
N GLY A 585 21.61 -2.75 4.83
CA GLY A 585 22.68 -2.26 5.69
C GLY A 585 23.72 -3.35 5.98
N LEU A 586 24.98 -3.18 5.54
CA LEU A 586 26.03 -4.15 5.84
C LEU A 586 26.42 -4.16 7.32
N THR A 587 26.69 -5.37 7.84
CA THR A 587 27.20 -5.62 9.19
C THR A 587 28.42 -4.74 9.51
N ALA A 588 28.41 -4.09 10.68
CA ALA A 588 29.50 -3.20 11.11
C ALA A 588 30.88 -3.90 11.08
N SER A 589 31.76 -3.46 10.17
CA SER A 589 33.02 -4.15 9.85
C SER A 589 34.01 -4.35 11.02
N ASP A 590 33.91 -3.54 12.07
CA ASP A 590 34.66 -3.67 13.32
C ASP A 590 33.78 -3.83 14.58
N GLY A 591 32.46 -3.99 14.40
CA GLY A 591 31.49 -4.10 15.48
C GLY A 591 31.25 -2.79 16.24
N THR A 592 31.60 -1.64 15.67
CA THR A 592 31.35 -0.32 16.28
C THR A 592 30.44 0.54 15.42
N TYR A 593 29.68 1.44 16.06
CA TYR A 593 28.78 2.40 15.39
C TYR A 593 29.47 3.32 14.36
N LEU A 594 30.80 3.43 14.42
CA LEU A 594 31.60 4.17 13.42
C LEU A 594 31.71 3.44 12.08
N THR A 595 31.48 2.12 12.05
CA THR A 595 31.47 1.31 10.84
C THR A 595 30.13 0.62 10.56
N ALA A 596 29.10 0.88 11.40
CA ALA A 596 27.73 0.47 11.13
C ALA A 596 27.18 1.11 9.85
N ALA A 597 26.36 0.36 9.12
CA ALA A 597 25.64 0.87 7.96
C ALA A 597 24.56 1.88 8.38
N VAL A 598 24.57 3.06 7.74
CA VAL A 598 23.60 4.13 7.96
C VAL A 598 23.40 4.85 6.62
N LEU A 599 22.15 5.09 6.23
CA LEU A 599 21.86 6.02 5.12
C LEU A 599 21.64 7.42 5.69
N GLN A 600 22.43 8.39 5.23
CA GLN A 600 22.40 9.74 5.76
C GLN A 600 22.24 10.80 4.66
N ILE A 601 21.14 11.54 4.72
CA ILE A 601 20.84 12.67 3.82
C ILE A 601 21.18 13.96 4.56
N ASN A 602 22.27 14.63 4.14
CA ASN A 602 22.76 15.82 4.82
C ASN A 602 22.04 17.10 4.35
N ARG A 603 21.98 18.10 5.23
CA ARG A 603 21.39 19.41 4.95
C ARG A 603 21.86 20.00 3.62
N GLY A 604 20.90 20.26 2.72
CA GLY A 604 21.12 20.73 1.36
C GLY A 604 21.06 19.63 0.29
N ALA A 605 21.30 18.37 0.64
CA ALA A 605 20.95 17.23 -0.20
C ALA A 605 19.45 16.92 -0.10
N LYS A 606 18.99 16.02 -0.99
CA LYS A 606 17.62 15.51 -1.01
C LYS A 606 17.58 14.00 -1.19
N ILE A 607 16.48 13.39 -0.75
CA ILE A 607 16.08 12.03 -1.10
C ILE A 607 14.70 12.04 -1.77
N GLU A 608 14.58 11.49 -2.96
CA GLU A 608 13.31 11.31 -3.68
C GLU A 608 13.07 9.79 -3.77
N ALA A 609 12.56 9.22 -2.67
CA ALA A 609 12.25 7.80 -2.51
C ALA A 609 10.74 7.61 -2.65
N VAL A 610 10.30 7.32 -3.87
CA VAL A 610 8.87 7.25 -4.22
C VAL A 610 8.54 5.84 -4.71
N GLY A 611 8.24 4.97 -3.74
CA GLY A 611 7.67 3.64 -3.97
C GLY A 611 6.19 3.69 -4.37
N THR A 612 5.61 2.50 -4.54
CA THR A 612 4.15 2.31 -4.70
C THR A 612 3.62 1.37 -3.63
N ALA A 613 2.29 1.26 -3.51
CA ALA A 613 1.63 0.32 -2.61
C ALA A 613 1.83 -1.17 -2.94
N THR A 614 2.73 -1.48 -3.88
CA THR A 614 2.99 -2.83 -4.45
C THR A 614 4.45 -3.04 -4.78
N ALA A 615 5.22 -1.97 -4.90
CA ALA A 615 6.67 -1.94 -4.96
C ALA A 615 7.17 -0.88 -3.95
N PRO A 616 7.01 -1.12 -2.63
CA PRO A 616 7.58 -0.25 -1.62
C PRO A 616 9.11 -0.24 -1.73
N ILE A 617 9.73 0.83 -1.25
CA ILE A 617 11.19 0.89 -1.09
C ILE A 617 11.52 0.33 0.30
N ILE A 618 12.43 -0.63 0.38
CA ILE A 618 12.76 -1.33 1.63
C ILE A 618 14.19 -1.01 2.06
N PHE A 619 14.34 -0.53 3.29
CA PHE A 619 15.62 -0.41 3.98
C PHE A 619 15.67 -1.43 5.13
N SER A 620 16.62 -2.37 5.11
CA SER A 620 16.68 -3.54 6.00
C SER A 620 18.12 -3.91 6.39
N SER A 621 18.30 -4.97 7.18
CA SER A 621 19.57 -5.66 7.40
C SER A 621 20.09 -6.37 6.12
N GLU A 622 21.19 -7.10 6.22
CA GLU A 622 21.71 -7.97 5.14
C GLU A 622 20.87 -9.24 4.90
N ASP A 623 20.09 -9.71 5.87
CA ASP A 623 19.31 -10.94 5.74
C ASP A 623 17.97 -10.72 5.01
N ASP A 624 17.18 -11.78 4.92
CA ASP A 624 15.96 -11.86 4.12
C ASP A 624 14.68 -12.10 4.97
N ASP A 625 14.77 -12.14 6.31
CA ASP A 625 13.61 -12.46 7.17
C ASP A 625 12.98 -11.24 7.87
N ASN A 626 13.68 -10.09 7.90
CA ASN A 626 13.21 -8.82 8.47
C ASN A 626 12.98 -8.89 10.00
N VAL A 627 13.70 -9.77 10.72
CA VAL A 627 13.59 -9.97 12.18
C VAL A 627 14.96 -9.93 12.83
N GLY A 628 15.34 -8.76 13.37
CA GLY A 628 16.72 -8.51 13.73
C GLY A 628 17.02 -7.10 14.23
N ALA A 629 16.17 -6.50 15.08
CA ALA A 629 16.42 -5.12 15.52
C ALA A 629 17.84 -4.88 16.04
N GLY A 630 18.45 -3.80 15.54
CA GLY A 630 19.77 -3.30 15.92
C GLY A 630 20.92 -3.73 15.01
N GLU A 631 20.63 -4.42 13.89
CA GLU A 631 21.66 -4.94 12.99
C GLU A 631 22.29 -3.87 12.08
N TRP A 632 21.54 -2.81 11.78
CA TRP A 632 22.05 -1.61 11.11
C TRP A 632 21.46 -0.33 11.73
N GLY A 633 21.97 0.84 11.33
CA GLY A 633 21.73 2.11 12.03
C GLY A 633 20.71 3.05 11.37
N GLY A 634 19.74 2.51 10.63
CA GLY A 634 18.59 3.28 10.15
C GLY A 634 18.87 4.39 9.12
N VAL A 635 17.87 5.25 8.93
CA VAL A 635 17.87 6.37 7.98
C VAL A 635 17.88 7.69 8.73
N ILE A 636 18.84 8.56 8.42
CA ILE A 636 18.97 9.88 9.04
C ILE A 636 18.78 10.97 7.98
N ILE A 637 17.79 11.84 8.17
CA ILE A 637 17.54 12.99 7.30
C ILE A 637 17.80 14.26 8.10
N SER A 638 18.74 15.09 7.64
CA SER A 638 19.12 16.35 8.29
C SER A 638 18.77 17.53 7.40
N GLY A 639 17.89 18.42 7.88
CA GLY A 639 17.42 19.59 7.15
C GLY A 639 18.03 20.91 7.61
N PHE A 640 17.52 21.99 7.01
CA PHE A 640 17.69 23.37 7.48
C PHE A 640 16.51 23.86 8.32
N GLY A 641 15.51 23.04 8.61
CA GLY A 641 14.37 23.37 9.47
C GLY A 641 14.76 23.84 10.88
N ARG A 642 13.76 24.33 11.62
CA ARG A 642 14.04 25.02 12.89
C ARG A 642 14.53 24.10 14.00
N HIS A 643 15.13 24.70 15.03
CA HIS A 643 15.64 24.01 16.19
C HIS A 643 15.63 24.94 17.41
N ASN A 644 15.28 24.45 18.60
CA ASN A 644 15.03 25.35 19.74
C ASN A 644 16.30 26.02 20.31
N THR A 645 17.46 25.35 20.23
CA THR A 645 18.76 25.92 20.65
C THR A 645 19.39 26.86 19.61
N CYS A 646 18.82 26.97 18.41
CA CYS A 646 19.35 27.80 17.33
C CYS A 646 19.02 29.29 17.57
N THR A 647 20.04 30.10 17.84
CA THR A 647 19.91 31.51 18.26
C THR A 647 20.54 32.53 17.31
N GLU A 648 21.09 32.07 16.18
CA GLU A 648 21.71 32.89 15.13
C GLU A 648 21.17 32.49 13.74
N ASP A 649 21.28 33.38 12.74
CA ASP A 649 20.78 33.12 11.38
C ASP A 649 21.40 31.89 10.71
N LEU A 650 22.59 31.46 11.16
CA LEU A 650 23.26 30.23 10.78
C LEU A 650 23.67 29.50 12.05
N CYS A 651 23.21 28.26 12.24
CA CYS A 651 23.58 27.45 13.40
C CYS A 651 24.05 26.05 12.97
N ASN A 652 24.89 25.45 13.82
CA ASN A 652 25.35 24.07 13.67
C ASN A 652 25.06 23.38 15.00
N ILE A 653 23.98 22.60 15.00
CA ILE A 653 23.59 21.71 16.10
C ILE A 653 24.21 20.36 15.79
N THR A 654 24.80 19.71 16.79
CA THR A 654 25.34 18.35 16.63
C THR A 654 24.19 17.36 16.71
N ALA A 655 24.06 16.49 15.71
CA ALA A 655 23.05 15.43 15.71
C ALA A 655 23.50 14.21 16.54
N GLU A 656 22.51 13.46 17.05
CA GLU A 656 22.64 12.11 17.60
C GLU A 656 23.24 11.13 16.56
N GLY A 657 23.52 9.89 16.96
CA GLY A 657 23.97 8.84 16.04
C GLY A 657 25.34 9.08 15.39
N GLY A 658 26.05 10.13 15.79
CA GLY A 658 27.27 10.59 15.12
C GLY A 658 27.03 11.20 13.73
N ALA A 659 25.82 11.65 13.41
CA ALA A 659 25.44 12.17 12.08
C ALA A 659 26.03 13.56 11.73
N GLY A 660 26.84 14.17 12.60
CA GLY A 660 27.52 15.42 12.29
C GLY A 660 26.70 16.64 12.70
N ASN A 661 26.42 17.57 11.77
CA ASN A 661 25.80 18.86 12.09
C ASN A 661 24.58 19.21 11.22
N PHE A 662 23.54 19.74 11.84
CA PHE A 662 22.30 20.20 11.21
C PHE A 662 21.85 21.58 11.77
N GLY A 663 20.67 22.05 11.35
CA GLY A 663 20.06 23.30 11.80
C GLY A 663 20.02 24.41 10.74
N GLN A 664 19.51 25.58 11.13
CA GLN A 664 19.03 26.64 10.23
C GLN A 664 20.11 27.42 9.47
N ILE A 665 19.67 28.05 8.38
CA ILE A 665 20.41 28.99 7.54
C ILE A 665 19.51 30.15 7.10
N ASN A 666 20.00 31.39 7.18
CA ASN A 666 19.26 32.63 6.87
C ASN A 666 18.02 32.93 7.75
N GLY A 667 17.93 32.36 8.96
CA GLY A 667 17.05 32.84 10.04
C GLY A 667 15.56 32.52 9.99
N GLU A 668 15.05 31.89 8.92
CA GLU A 668 13.77 31.17 8.93
C GLU A 668 13.70 30.18 7.75
N THR A 669 13.77 28.89 8.05
CA THR A 669 13.84 27.80 7.07
C THR A 669 12.82 26.69 7.37
N ARG A 670 11.69 27.03 8.00
CA ARG A 670 10.61 26.06 8.32
C ARG A 670 10.09 25.31 7.10
N ALA A 671 10.05 25.95 5.93
CA ALA A 671 9.63 25.34 4.67
C ALA A 671 10.79 24.74 3.85
N ASP A 672 11.90 24.38 4.51
CA ASP A 672 12.96 23.58 3.88
C ASP A 672 12.42 22.24 3.35
N ASN A 673 13.04 21.73 2.29
CA ASN A 673 12.62 20.54 1.58
C ASN A 673 13.84 19.62 1.40
N SER A 674 13.84 18.52 2.15
CA SER A 674 14.84 17.44 2.08
C SER A 674 14.43 16.31 1.11
N GLY A 675 13.38 16.53 0.31
CA GLY A 675 12.84 15.61 -0.69
C GLY A 675 11.49 14.99 -0.32
N THR A 676 11.27 13.77 -0.77
CA THR A 676 10.00 13.02 -0.67
C THR A 676 10.25 11.57 -0.26
N LEU A 677 9.54 11.09 0.76
CA LEU A 677 9.42 9.67 1.09
C LEU A 677 7.96 9.23 0.89
N LYS A 678 7.74 8.23 0.02
CA LYS A 678 6.41 7.65 -0.23
C LYS A 678 6.50 6.14 -0.39
N TYR A 679 5.67 5.37 0.31
CA TYR A 679 5.68 3.90 0.34
C TYR A 679 7.08 3.34 0.64
N VAL A 680 7.53 3.63 1.87
CA VAL A 680 8.87 3.29 2.37
C VAL A 680 8.72 2.39 3.60
N ILE A 681 9.46 1.29 3.63
CA ILE A 681 9.64 0.42 4.80
C ILE A 681 11.06 0.62 5.31
N ILE A 682 11.22 0.84 6.60
CA ILE A 682 12.50 0.79 7.31
C ILE A 682 12.35 -0.29 8.38
N THR A 683 13.24 -1.27 8.43
CA THR A 683 13.17 -2.37 9.40
C THR A 683 14.54 -2.70 9.96
N GLU A 684 14.61 -3.27 11.17
CA GLU A 684 15.84 -3.80 11.81
C GLU A 684 16.90 -2.75 12.18
N GLY A 685 16.52 -1.47 12.22
CA GLY A 685 17.37 -0.38 12.70
C GLY A 685 17.62 -0.44 14.22
N GLY A 686 18.31 0.55 14.79
CA GLY A 686 18.64 0.59 16.22
C GLY A 686 20.09 0.24 16.58
N TYR A 687 21.08 0.52 15.73
CA TYR A 687 22.47 0.09 16.00
C TYR A 687 23.10 0.78 17.23
N LEU A 688 23.50 0.00 18.23
CA LEU A 688 24.13 0.44 19.48
C LEU A 688 25.36 1.35 19.30
N ILE A 689 25.25 2.60 19.77
CA ILE A 689 26.34 3.59 19.77
C ILE A 689 27.34 3.27 20.87
N ASN A 690 26.87 3.03 22.11
CA ASN A 690 27.75 2.93 23.26
C ASN A 690 27.27 1.96 24.36
N SER A 691 27.90 1.98 25.54
CA SER A 691 27.62 1.00 26.61
C SER A 691 26.50 1.39 27.57
N ASP A 692 25.98 2.60 27.45
CA ASP A 692 25.04 3.19 28.40
C ASP A 692 23.58 2.99 27.95
N GLY A 693 23.36 2.69 26.67
CA GLY A 693 22.07 2.33 26.06
C GLY A 693 21.87 2.96 24.69
N ASP A 694 22.46 4.13 24.45
CA ASP A 694 22.16 4.96 23.27
C ASP A 694 22.44 4.23 21.94
N GLU A 695 21.46 4.25 21.04
CA GLU A 695 21.38 3.49 19.78
C GLU A 695 21.13 4.47 18.59
N ILE A 696 20.72 3.98 17.41
CA ILE A 696 20.33 4.86 16.28
C ILE A 696 18.97 4.45 15.76
N ASN A 697 17.99 5.33 15.92
CA ASN A 697 16.59 5.23 15.51
C ASN A 697 16.39 4.73 14.08
N GLY A 698 15.21 4.17 13.80
CA GLY A 698 14.84 3.74 12.46
C GLY A 698 14.79 4.91 11.49
N LEU A 699 14.11 6.00 11.87
CA LEU A 699 14.05 7.24 11.12
C LEU A 699 14.32 8.46 12.01
N SER A 700 15.54 9.00 11.98
CA SER A 700 15.91 10.24 12.68
C SER A 700 15.71 11.47 11.79
N LEU A 701 14.92 12.44 12.26
CA LEU A 701 14.50 13.62 11.50
C LEU A 701 15.07 14.91 12.11
N ASN A 702 16.33 15.20 11.77
CA ASN A 702 17.11 16.30 12.35
C ASN A 702 16.76 17.64 11.71
N GLY A 703 15.85 18.39 12.34
CA GLY A 703 15.43 19.71 11.87
C GLY A 703 14.88 19.68 10.45
N VAL A 704 14.02 18.71 10.12
CA VAL A 704 13.46 18.58 8.76
C VAL A 704 12.31 19.59 8.57
N GLY A 705 12.28 20.23 7.40
CA GLY A 705 11.32 21.29 7.09
C GLY A 705 9.98 20.77 6.54
N SER A 706 8.93 21.59 6.70
CA SER A 706 7.56 21.36 6.23
C SER A 706 7.39 21.38 4.71
N GLY A 707 8.46 21.63 3.96
CA GLY A 707 8.49 21.47 2.50
C GLY A 707 8.93 20.07 2.07
N THR A 708 9.31 19.21 3.01
CA THR A 708 9.61 17.78 2.80
C THR A 708 8.31 16.99 2.88
N GLU A 709 8.09 16.08 1.95
CA GLU A 709 6.86 15.28 1.87
C GLU A 709 7.11 13.87 2.42
N MET A 710 6.30 13.42 3.37
CA MET A 710 6.43 12.11 3.99
C MET A 710 5.06 11.44 4.11
N SER A 711 4.87 10.32 3.39
CA SER A 711 3.64 9.55 3.53
C SER A 711 3.81 8.06 3.27
N TYR A 712 2.96 7.22 3.85
CA TYR A 712 3.04 5.75 3.73
C TYR A 712 4.45 5.26 4.13
N ILE A 713 4.79 5.47 5.41
CA ILE A 713 6.07 5.08 5.99
C ILE A 713 5.81 4.02 7.05
N GLN A 714 6.47 2.87 6.95
CA GLN A 714 6.54 1.87 8.01
C GLN A 714 7.93 1.91 8.67
N VAL A 715 7.96 1.86 9.99
CA VAL A 715 9.14 1.44 10.75
C VAL A 715 8.80 0.15 11.52
N HIS A 716 9.63 -0.88 11.36
CA HIS A 716 9.41 -2.21 11.94
C HIS A 716 10.64 -2.76 12.69
N ASP A 717 10.40 -3.49 13.80
CA ASP A 717 11.43 -4.14 14.64
C ASP A 717 12.71 -3.30 14.76
N ASN A 718 12.58 -2.09 15.32
CA ASN A 718 13.70 -1.18 15.55
C ASN A 718 14.14 -1.29 17.02
N ASN A 719 15.45 -1.37 17.30
CA ASN A 719 15.92 -1.63 18.67
C ASN A 719 15.82 -0.39 19.56
N ASP A 720 15.91 0.76 18.91
CA ASP A 720 15.74 2.10 19.46
C ASP A 720 14.38 2.64 18.99
N ASP A 721 14.23 3.96 18.95
CA ASP A 721 13.05 4.64 18.45
C ASP A 721 12.65 4.31 17.02
N GLY A 722 11.33 4.20 16.80
CA GLY A 722 10.75 4.05 15.46
C GLY A 722 10.97 5.30 14.59
N ILE A 723 10.37 6.42 14.98
CA ILE A 723 10.55 7.72 14.33
C ILE A 723 10.82 8.78 15.39
N GLU A 724 11.95 9.49 15.29
CA GLU A 724 12.29 10.57 16.22
C GLU A 724 12.47 11.92 15.51
N PHE A 725 11.89 12.98 16.08
CA PHE A 725 11.94 14.34 15.56
C PHE A 725 12.79 15.29 16.42
N TYR A 726 14.02 15.59 16.00
CA TYR A 726 14.87 16.61 16.62
C TYR A 726 14.55 18.00 16.05
N GLY A 727 13.52 18.65 16.57
CA GLY A 727 13.04 19.94 16.07
C GLY A 727 12.30 19.84 14.73
N GLY A 728 12.33 20.91 13.94
CA GLY A 728 11.73 20.96 12.61
C GLY A 728 10.20 21.19 12.57
N ASP A 729 9.65 21.07 11.36
CA ASP A 729 8.23 21.27 11.03
C ASP A 729 7.74 20.29 9.93
N VAL A 730 8.49 19.21 9.66
CA VAL A 730 8.09 18.17 8.70
C VAL A 730 6.74 17.54 9.08
N ASN A 731 5.93 17.22 8.09
CA ASN A 731 4.62 16.60 8.29
C ASN A 731 4.65 15.17 7.76
N VAL A 732 3.98 14.25 8.46
CA VAL A 732 3.87 12.84 8.08
C VAL A 732 2.39 12.46 7.97
N LYS A 733 2.00 11.65 6.97
CA LYS A 733 0.63 11.14 6.84
C LYS A 733 0.67 9.66 6.46
N TYR A 734 -0.14 8.81 7.09
CA TYR A 734 -0.06 7.35 6.89
C TYR A 734 1.27 6.78 7.41
N ALA A 735 1.43 6.72 8.73
CA ALA A 735 2.62 6.18 9.39
C ALA A 735 2.27 4.93 10.20
N VAL A 736 3.06 3.86 10.03
CA VAL A 736 2.95 2.61 10.78
C VAL A 736 4.24 2.41 11.56
N VAL A 737 4.15 2.30 12.89
CA VAL A 737 5.28 1.87 13.72
C VAL A 737 4.89 0.59 14.44
N THR A 738 5.69 -0.45 14.23
CA THR A 738 5.43 -1.82 14.69
C THR A 738 6.67 -2.38 15.36
N ALA A 739 6.54 -2.90 16.58
CA ALA A 739 7.64 -3.56 17.30
C ALA A 739 8.94 -2.73 17.51
N ALA A 740 8.84 -1.39 17.58
CA ALA A 740 9.93 -0.60 18.18
C ALA A 740 10.17 -1.07 19.63
N ARG A 741 11.44 -1.17 20.04
CA ARG A 741 11.83 -1.70 21.35
C ARG A 741 12.09 -0.59 22.38
N ASP A 742 12.38 0.64 21.96
CA ASP A 742 12.11 1.83 22.78
C ASP A 742 10.88 2.60 22.28
N ASP A 743 10.92 3.91 22.04
CA ASP A 743 9.71 4.68 21.76
C ASP A 743 9.24 4.49 20.31
N SER A 744 7.93 4.32 20.11
CA SER A 744 7.41 4.17 18.75
C SER A 744 7.49 5.49 17.97
N VAL A 745 7.25 6.62 18.66
CA VAL A 745 7.42 7.97 18.12
C VAL A 745 7.88 8.90 19.24
N ASP A 746 9.10 9.45 19.19
CA ASP A 746 9.54 10.53 20.09
C ASP A 746 9.68 11.87 19.34
N TRP A 747 9.56 12.97 20.08
CA TRP A 747 9.93 14.29 19.60
C TRP A 747 10.57 15.18 20.66
N ASP A 748 11.61 15.88 20.23
CA ASP A 748 12.36 16.85 21.02
C ASP A 748 12.63 18.15 20.21
N GLU A 749 13.45 19.02 20.80
CA GLU A 749 14.18 20.15 20.31
C GLU A 749 13.34 21.19 19.53
N GLY A 750 12.04 21.22 19.83
CA GLY A 750 11.08 22.19 19.34
C GLY A 750 10.30 21.76 18.10
N TYR A 751 10.04 20.47 17.91
CA TYR A 751 9.23 19.95 16.78
C TYR A 751 7.77 20.46 16.80
N ARG A 752 7.23 20.88 15.65
CA ARG A 752 5.82 21.34 15.51
C ARG A 752 5.18 20.95 14.18
N GLY A 753 5.55 19.79 13.65
CA GLY A 753 4.90 19.25 12.45
C GLY A 753 3.46 18.79 12.69
N ASN A 754 2.87 18.23 11.64
CA ASN A 754 1.55 17.63 11.64
C ASN A 754 1.65 16.14 11.27
N MET A 755 1.02 15.28 12.07
CA MET A 755 0.93 13.84 11.83
C MET A 755 -0.54 13.43 11.71
N GLN A 756 -0.90 12.62 10.71
CA GLN A 756 -2.25 12.09 10.56
C GLN A 756 -2.30 10.66 10.02
N TYR A 757 -3.24 9.85 10.53
CA TYR A 757 -3.35 8.42 10.25
C TYR A 757 -2.09 7.69 10.70
N VAL A 758 -1.98 7.48 12.00
CA VAL A 758 -0.81 6.87 12.64
C VAL A 758 -1.23 5.62 13.38
N ILE A 759 -0.65 4.48 13.00
CA ILE A 759 -0.82 3.20 13.71
C ILE A 759 0.46 2.94 14.50
N VAL A 760 0.31 2.73 15.80
CA VAL A 760 1.39 2.23 16.68
C VAL A 760 0.95 0.89 17.24
N LYS A 761 1.75 -0.14 17.03
CA LYS A 761 1.57 -1.48 17.60
C LYS A 761 2.89 -1.92 18.24
N GLN A 762 2.99 -1.72 19.55
CA GLN A 762 4.22 -1.98 20.30
C GLN A 762 4.47 -3.50 20.45
N SER A 763 5.69 -3.87 20.85
CA SER A 763 6.06 -5.25 21.16
C SER A 763 6.24 -5.44 22.67
N GLY A 764 5.77 -6.57 23.20
CA GLY A 764 6.07 -7.01 24.57
C GLY A 764 7.55 -7.31 24.85
N GLU A 765 8.42 -7.22 23.83
CA GLU A 765 9.87 -7.24 23.99
C GLU A 765 10.48 -5.84 24.23
N GLY A 766 9.73 -4.75 24.01
CA GLY A 766 10.18 -3.37 24.20
C GLY A 766 9.90 -2.79 25.59
N SER A 767 10.59 -1.71 25.94
CA SER A 767 10.40 -0.93 27.16
C SER A 767 9.72 0.43 26.94
N GLY A 768 9.90 1.05 25.78
CA GLY A 768 9.44 2.42 25.51
C GLY A 768 7.92 2.60 25.40
N GLU A 769 7.52 3.85 25.26
CA GLU A 769 6.16 4.34 25.07
C GLU A 769 5.70 4.27 23.60
N ALA A 770 4.38 4.27 23.39
CA ALA A 770 3.81 4.47 22.07
C ALA A 770 4.10 5.89 21.53
N PHE A 771 4.25 6.85 22.45
CA PHE A 771 4.74 8.20 22.18
C PHE A 771 5.51 8.72 23.42
N GLU A 772 6.80 9.02 23.27
CA GLU A 772 7.54 9.91 24.17
C GLU A 772 7.55 11.33 23.55
N MET A 773 7.60 12.35 24.42
CA MET A 773 7.29 13.73 24.04
C MET A 773 7.98 14.71 24.98
N ASP A 774 9.00 15.44 24.51
CA ASP A 774 9.77 16.36 25.34
C ASP A 774 10.21 17.68 24.66
N THR A 775 11.01 18.49 25.35
CA THR A 775 11.56 19.77 24.89
C THR A 775 12.81 20.10 25.71
N GLN A 776 13.86 19.30 25.50
CA GLN A 776 15.23 19.57 25.94
C GLN A 776 15.84 20.74 25.15
N GLY A 777 17.14 20.98 25.36
CA GLY A 777 17.86 22.08 24.74
C GLY A 777 17.45 23.44 25.32
N ALA A 778 16.43 24.07 24.75
CA ALA A 778 15.92 25.37 25.14
C ALA A 778 14.40 25.40 25.34
N ASP A 779 13.95 26.17 26.34
CA ASP A 779 12.52 26.34 26.72
C ASP A 779 11.58 26.74 25.56
N GLU A 780 12.07 27.40 24.52
CA GLU A 780 11.30 27.81 23.35
C GLU A 780 12.20 27.84 22.09
N PRO A 781 11.66 27.54 20.89
CA PRO A 781 10.35 26.98 20.60
C PRO A 781 10.06 25.64 21.29
N LEU A 782 8.94 25.57 22.02
CA LEU A 782 8.36 24.33 22.56
C LEU A 782 8.13 23.26 21.48
N SER A 783 8.36 21.98 21.77
CA SER A 783 7.83 20.88 20.98
C SER A 783 6.33 20.75 21.25
N LYS A 784 5.52 20.77 20.18
CA LYS A 784 4.05 20.69 20.26
C LYS A 784 3.44 20.42 18.87
N PRO A 785 3.70 19.24 18.27
CA PRO A 785 3.06 18.88 17.02
C PRO A 785 1.53 18.73 17.18
N THR A 786 0.83 18.69 16.05
CA THR A 786 -0.57 18.25 16.03
C THR A 786 -0.63 16.85 15.44
N VAL A 787 -1.24 15.93 16.18
CA VAL A 787 -1.36 14.51 15.84
C VAL A 787 -2.85 14.17 15.75
N ALA A 788 -3.28 13.59 14.63
CA ALA A 788 -4.68 13.33 14.34
C ALA A 788 -4.90 11.89 13.84
N ASN A 789 -6.07 11.30 14.11
CA ASN A 789 -6.42 9.96 13.60
C ASN A 789 -5.36 8.91 13.96
N VAL A 790 -5.30 8.53 15.23
CA VAL A 790 -4.26 7.63 15.77
C VAL A 790 -4.91 6.37 16.32
N THR A 791 -4.36 5.19 16.03
CA THR A 791 -4.69 3.94 16.71
C THR A 791 -3.43 3.43 17.39
N ILE A 792 -3.48 3.28 18.71
CA ILE A 792 -2.39 2.74 19.53
C ILE A 792 -2.82 1.40 20.12
N ILE A 793 -2.02 0.37 19.89
CA ILE A 793 -2.09 -0.95 20.52
C ILE A 793 -0.80 -1.09 21.35
N ALA A 794 -0.92 -0.88 22.65
CA ALA A 794 0.20 -0.85 23.57
C ALA A 794 0.57 -2.25 24.09
N ASP A 795 1.86 -2.53 24.15
CA ASP A 795 2.46 -3.65 24.87
C ASP A 795 3.89 -3.26 25.27
N LYS A 796 4.39 -3.88 26.34
CA LYS A 796 5.71 -3.63 26.96
C LYS A 796 6.18 -4.90 27.67
N GLN A 797 7.46 -4.98 27.99
CA GLN A 797 8.01 -6.01 28.87
C GLN A 797 7.25 -6.10 30.20
N ALA A 798 7.09 -7.31 30.72
CA ALA A 798 6.44 -7.54 32.01
C ALA A 798 7.16 -6.77 33.14
N ASN A 799 6.39 -5.97 33.89
CA ASN A 799 6.82 -5.09 34.99
C ASN A 799 7.49 -3.76 34.57
N ASP A 800 7.35 -3.33 33.32
CA ASP A 800 7.72 -1.96 32.91
C ASP A 800 6.69 -0.91 33.39
N ASP A 801 6.97 0.37 33.15
CA ASP A 801 6.13 1.50 33.53
C ASP A 801 4.68 1.36 32.98
N SER A 802 3.69 1.59 33.84
CA SER A 802 2.29 1.17 33.64
C SER A 802 1.42 2.14 32.83
N TYR A 803 2.01 2.82 31.85
CA TYR A 803 1.30 3.80 31.01
C TYR A 803 1.75 3.72 29.54
N ILE A 804 0.93 4.25 28.63
CA ILE A 804 1.14 4.10 27.18
C ILE A 804 1.98 5.25 26.58
N MET A 805 1.87 6.47 27.09
CA MET A 805 2.49 7.69 26.53
C MET A 805 3.07 8.63 27.59
N GLN A 806 4.10 9.41 27.24
CA GLN A 806 4.89 10.19 28.19
C GLN A 806 5.14 11.64 27.74
N PHE A 807 4.60 12.61 28.48
CA PHE A 807 4.97 14.02 28.33
C PHE A 807 5.98 14.40 29.43
N LYS A 808 7.22 14.74 29.02
CA LYS A 808 8.30 15.23 29.90
C LYS A 808 8.81 16.60 29.41
N ALA A 809 9.84 17.12 30.09
CA ALA A 809 10.57 18.38 29.80
C ALA A 809 9.79 19.56 29.17
N LYS A 810 8.58 19.88 29.65
CA LYS A 810 7.70 20.94 29.11
C LYS A 810 7.11 20.68 27.71
N SER A 811 7.10 19.48 27.16
CA SER A 811 6.42 19.27 25.86
C SER A 811 4.93 19.62 25.89
N GLY A 812 4.42 19.97 24.71
CA GLY A 812 3.00 19.98 24.38
C GLY A 812 2.64 18.85 23.41
N GLY A 813 1.49 19.01 22.77
CA GLY A 813 0.94 18.08 21.78
C GLY A 813 -0.56 18.28 21.63
N PHE A 814 -1.06 18.39 20.41
CA PHE A 814 -2.49 18.51 20.11
C PHE A 814 -2.97 17.19 19.51
N PHE A 815 -3.57 16.34 20.34
CA PHE A 815 -4.04 15.01 19.97
C PHE A 815 -5.54 15.04 19.65
N HIS A 816 -5.88 14.59 18.45
CA HIS A 816 -7.24 14.57 17.91
C HIS A 816 -7.60 13.19 17.35
N ASN A 817 -8.83 12.73 17.58
CA ASN A 817 -9.35 11.48 16.99
C ASN A 817 -8.43 10.26 17.31
N VAL A 818 -8.14 10.04 18.60
CA VAL A 818 -7.24 8.96 19.08
C VAL A 818 -8.01 7.77 19.63
N VAL A 819 -7.59 6.57 19.27
CA VAL A 819 -7.91 5.29 19.92
C VAL A 819 -6.65 4.81 20.63
N ALA A 820 -6.75 4.50 21.92
CA ALA A 820 -5.66 3.88 22.67
C ALA A 820 -6.17 2.63 23.41
N THR A 821 -5.55 1.48 23.12
CA THR A 821 -5.84 0.19 23.74
C THR A 821 -4.54 -0.54 24.08
N VAL A 822 -4.66 -1.69 24.74
CA VAL A 822 -3.57 -2.61 25.09
C VAL A 822 -3.74 -3.89 24.25
N ALA A 823 -2.64 -4.56 23.88
CA ALA A 823 -2.70 -5.85 23.20
C ALA A 823 -3.35 -6.94 24.09
N ASP A 824 -4.13 -7.84 23.49
CA ASP A 824 -4.87 -8.90 24.20
C ASP A 824 -3.95 -9.89 24.94
N ASP A 825 -2.73 -10.09 24.44
CA ASP A 825 -1.69 -10.94 24.99
C ASP A 825 -0.62 -10.19 25.79
N ALA A 826 -0.78 -8.87 25.96
CA ALA A 826 0.16 -8.01 26.68
C ALA A 826 0.49 -8.55 28.08
N THR A 827 1.78 -8.72 28.37
CA THR A 827 2.24 -9.31 29.63
C THR A 827 2.44 -8.29 30.74
N ASN A 828 2.51 -6.99 30.40
CA ASN A 828 2.58 -5.91 31.38
C ASN A 828 1.21 -5.57 31.99
N THR A 829 1.19 -4.80 33.07
CA THR A 829 -0.05 -4.24 33.64
C THR A 829 -0.11 -2.75 33.36
N PHE A 830 -1.06 -2.34 32.52
CA PHE A 830 -1.31 -0.93 32.23
C PHE A 830 -2.38 -0.35 33.17
N GLU A 831 -2.14 0.88 33.64
CA GLU A 831 -3.06 1.61 34.53
C GLU A 831 -3.59 2.90 33.89
N SER A 832 -2.90 3.47 32.89
CA SER A 832 -3.29 4.76 32.30
C SER A 832 -2.77 5.03 30.89
N CYS A 833 -3.46 5.90 30.14
CA CYS A 833 -3.03 6.27 28.79
C CYS A 833 -1.76 7.15 28.81
N ALA A 834 -1.69 8.19 29.64
CA ALA A 834 -0.60 9.17 29.61
C ALA A 834 0.01 9.53 30.97
N ARG A 835 1.34 9.72 31.04
CA ARG A 835 2.05 10.33 32.17
C ARG A 835 2.52 11.74 31.84
N ILE A 836 2.05 12.76 32.57
CA ILE A 836 2.37 14.18 32.37
C ILE A 836 3.24 14.69 33.52
N ARG A 837 4.51 15.01 33.22
CA ARG A 837 5.53 15.43 34.19
C ARG A 837 6.52 16.46 33.62
N GLY A 838 7.54 16.81 34.42
CA GLY A 838 8.71 17.54 33.93
C GLY A 838 8.44 18.99 33.50
N GLY A 839 7.33 19.58 33.90
CA GLY A 839 6.90 20.91 33.47
C GLY A 839 5.86 20.89 32.34
N ALA A 840 5.57 19.74 31.71
CA ALA A 840 4.51 19.63 30.70
C ALA A 840 3.12 19.92 31.30
N GLU A 841 2.96 19.76 32.61
CA GLU A 841 1.73 20.10 33.34
C GLU A 841 1.31 21.58 33.23
N VAL A 842 2.20 22.49 32.83
CA VAL A 842 1.86 23.92 32.64
C VAL A 842 1.18 24.21 31.30
N ASN A 843 1.28 23.28 30.34
CA ASN A 843 0.76 23.40 28.97
C ASN A 843 -0.65 22.82 28.81
N VAL A 844 -1.14 22.11 29.83
CA VAL A 844 -2.43 21.45 29.84
C VAL A 844 -3.56 22.45 29.55
N ASN A 845 -4.35 22.15 28.51
CA ASN A 845 -5.40 22.99 27.93
C ASN A 845 -4.92 24.31 27.27
N THR A 846 -3.61 24.48 27.00
CA THR A 846 -3.08 25.56 26.15
C THR A 846 -2.30 25.01 24.97
N ALA A 847 -1.20 24.29 25.24
CA ALA A 847 -0.31 23.67 24.26
C ALA A 847 -0.28 22.12 24.34
N LEU A 848 -0.98 21.53 25.32
CA LEU A 848 -1.20 20.10 25.48
C LEU A 848 -2.72 19.87 25.59
N VAL A 849 -3.30 19.22 24.58
CA VAL A 849 -4.76 19.09 24.39
C VAL A 849 -5.11 17.70 23.86
N PHE A 850 -6.10 17.05 24.48
CA PHE A 850 -6.72 15.83 23.97
C PHE A 850 -8.16 16.11 23.55
N ASN A 851 -8.57 15.67 22.35
CA ASN A 851 -9.90 15.87 21.82
C ASN A 851 -10.34 14.67 20.98
N ASN A 852 -11.58 14.19 21.17
CA ASN A 852 -12.15 13.01 20.51
C ASN A 852 -11.25 11.78 20.74
N TRP A 853 -11.39 11.15 21.90
CA TRP A 853 -10.49 10.10 22.39
C TRP A 853 -11.29 8.90 22.90
N ILE A 854 -10.98 7.71 22.40
CA ILE A 854 -11.48 6.43 22.91
C ILE A 854 -10.32 5.73 23.63
N GLN A 855 -10.56 5.29 24.88
CA GLN A 855 -9.56 4.56 25.67
C GLN A 855 -10.09 3.24 26.23
N ASP A 856 -9.25 2.21 26.08
CA ASP A 856 -9.18 1.06 26.99
C ASP A 856 -7.71 0.83 27.41
N CYS A 857 -7.19 1.75 28.22
CA CYS A 857 -5.77 1.81 28.58
C CYS A 857 -5.43 0.92 29.80
N ALA A 858 -6.21 -0.13 30.07
CA ALA A 858 -5.94 -1.11 31.12
C ALA A 858 -6.51 -2.50 30.78
N ASN A 859 -5.64 -3.50 30.70
CA ASN A 859 -5.97 -4.90 30.43
C ASN A 859 -6.67 -5.64 31.60
N ASP A 860 -7.40 -4.91 32.45
CA ASP A 860 -8.23 -5.44 33.54
C ASP A 860 -9.75 -5.23 33.34
N GLY A 861 -10.15 -4.63 32.21
CA GLY A 861 -11.54 -4.31 31.88
C GLY A 861 -12.10 -3.09 32.63
N SER A 862 -11.24 -2.26 33.22
CA SER A 862 -11.63 -0.97 33.80
C SER A 862 -11.58 0.20 32.82
N GLY A 863 -10.89 0.06 31.68
CA GLY A 863 -10.65 1.14 30.73
C GLY A 863 -9.46 2.05 31.04
N GLY A 864 -8.84 1.87 32.21
CA GLY A 864 -7.70 2.66 32.69
C GLY A 864 -8.04 4.12 33.05
N ALA A 865 -7.07 4.83 33.63
CA ALA A 865 -7.15 6.28 33.80
C ALA A 865 -6.64 7.01 32.56
N LEU A 866 -7.17 8.19 32.25
CA LEU A 866 -6.63 9.00 31.14
C LEU A 866 -5.20 9.47 31.43
N VAL A 867 -4.97 9.97 32.64
CA VAL A 867 -3.67 10.45 33.11
C VAL A 867 -3.26 9.70 34.38
N SER A 868 -1.98 9.32 34.46
CA SER A 868 -1.42 8.55 35.58
C SER A 868 -1.56 9.26 36.93
N ALA A 869 -1.67 8.48 38.02
CA ALA A 869 -1.89 9.03 39.36
C ALA A 869 -0.67 9.76 39.95
N ASP A 870 0.53 9.52 39.42
CA ASP A 870 1.78 10.19 39.79
C ASP A 870 2.07 11.47 38.97
N SER A 871 1.28 11.73 37.92
CA SER A 871 1.42 12.93 37.08
C SER A 871 1.26 14.23 37.87
N ALA A 872 2.13 15.20 37.60
CA ALA A 872 2.14 16.50 38.26
C ALA A 872 0.86 17.31 37.97
N ALA A 873 0.22 17.05 36.82
CA ALA A 873 -1.04 17.67 36.41
C ALA A 873 -2.27 17.10 37.15
N GLY A 874 -2.20 15.86 37.66
CA GLY A 874 -3.31 15.10 38.22
C GLY A 874 -4.13 14.34 37.17
N ALA A 875 -4.85 13.30 37.61
CA ALA A 875 -5.50 12.31 36.74
C ALA A 875 -6.60 12.86 35.79
N ASP A 876 -7.24 13.98 36.16
CA ASP A 876 -8.32 14.61 35.38
C ASP A 876 -7.83 15.76 34.46
N ALA A 877 -6.52 16.00 34.36
CA ALA A 877 -5.95 17.26 33.86
C ALA A 877 -6.41 17.69 32.45
N VAL A 878 -6.48 16.72 31.53
CA VAL A 878 -6.88 16.89 30.12
C VAL A 878 -8.27 16.30 29.81
N ALA A 879 -8.93 15.76 30.84
CA ALA A 879 -10.23 15.10 30.69
C ALA A 879 -11.32 16.10 30.29
N ASN A 880 -12.10 15.74 29.27
CA ASN A 880 -13.21 16.56 28.78
C ASN A 880 -14.30 15.67 28.17
N ALA A 881 -15.42 16.27 27.75
CA ALA A 881 -16.60 15.52 27.29
C ALA A 881 -16.42 14.78 25.95
N SER A 882 -15.29 14.94 25.26
CA SER A 882 -14.93 14.17 24.05
C SER A 882 -13.95 13.02 24.32
N VAL A 883 -13.58 12.79 25.59
CA VAL A 883 -12.83 11.59 26.01
C VAL A 883 -13.81 10.57 26.58
N VAL A 884 -13.78 9.36 26.06
CA VAL A 884 -14.68 8.26 26.45
C VAL A 884 -13.89 7.00 26.81
N VAL A 885 -14.39 6.29 27.80
CA VAL A 885 -13.89 4.96 28.20
C VAL A 885 -14.81 3.93 27.57
N ALA A 886 -14.30 3.21 26.58
CA ALA A 886 -15.03 2.20 25.83
C ALA A 886 -14.03 1.25 25.17
N ASP A 887 -14.37 -0.04 25.14
CA ASP A 887 -13.71 -1.06 24.33
C ASP A 887 -13.75 -0.63 22.85
N PRO A 888 -12.61 -0.39 22.20
CA PRO A 888 -12.57 0.00 20.80
C PRO A 888 -13.05 -1.10 19.85
N ALA A 889 -13.01 -2.36 20.27
CA ALA A 889 -13.34 -3.54 19.48
C ALA A 889 -12.72 -3.47 18.07
N LEU A 890 -11.38 -3.35 18.00
CA LEU A 890 -10.66 -3.23 16.74
C LEU A 890 -10.96 -4.43 15.83
N ASP A 891 -11.31 -4.16 14.59
CA ASP A 891 -11.53 -5.20 13.57
C ASP A 891 -10.21 -5.63 12.89
N SER A 892 -10.30 -6.52 11.90
CA SER A 892 -9.15 -7.03 11.14
C SER A 892 -8.42 -5.98 10.30
N ILE A 893 -8.93 -4.75 10.20
CA ILE A 893 -8.24 -3.63 9.54
C ILE A 893 -7.78 -2.55 10.55
N LEU A 894 -7.89 -2.84 11.85
CA LEU A 894 -7.57 -1.95 12.97
C LEU A 894 -8.45 -0.69 13.03
N ALA A 895 -9.67 -0.76 12.49
CA ALA A 895 -10.68 0.27 12.66
C ALA A 895 -11.48 0.04 13.96
N SER A 896 -11.80 1.12 14.66
CA SER A 896 -12.55 1.05 15.93
C SER A 896 -14.04 0.87 15.67
N GLN A 897 -14.62 -0.22 16.19
CA GLN A 897 -16.04 -0.55 16.07
C GLN A 897 -16.88 -0.03 17.26
N ALA A 898 -16.26 0.74 18.16
CA ALA A 898 -16.98 1.47 19.21
C ALA A 898 -17.98 2.48 18.62
N ALA A 899 -19.15 2.64 19.25
CA ALA A 899 -20.20 3.55 18.75
C ALA A 899 -19.76 5.02 18.72
N GLU A 900 -18.82 5.39 19.59
CA GLU A 900 -18.19 6.70 19.67
C GLU A 900 -17.14 6.95 18.59
N ALA A 901 -16.72 5.91 17.84
CA ALA A 901 -15.74 6.04 16.77
C ALA A 901 -16.27 6.81 15.55
N VAL A 902 -17.59 6.96 15.41
CA VAL A 902 -18.24 7.77 14.36
C VAL A 902 -18.72 9.09 14.95
N LEU A 903 -18.17 10.20 14.45
CA LEU A 903 -18.51 11.55 14.85
C LEU A 903 -19.72 12.07 14.07
N ALA A 904 -20.50 12.96 14.68
CA ALA A 904 -21.66 13.56 14.02
C ALA A 904 -21.31 14.62 12.94
N ALA A 905 -20.04 15.02 12.84
CA ALA A 905 -19.50 15.93 11.85
C ALA A 905 -17.96 15.84 11.81
N PRO A 906 -17.32 16.13 10.67
CA PRO A 906 -15.86 16.17 10.57
C PRO A 906 -15.18 17.21 11.48
N LEU A 907 -13.92 16.97 11.85
CA LEU A 907 -13.09 17.95 12.57
C LEU A 907 -12.98 19.27 11.80
N ASN A 908 -13.20 20.38 12.50
CA ASN A 908 -13.03 21.73 11.96
C ASN A 908 -11.70 22.35 12.46
N TRP A 909 -10.64 22.17 11.67
CA TRP A 909 -9.31 22.70 11.99
C TRP A 909 -9.26 24.23 12.16
N THR A 910 -10.17 24.97 11.52
CA THR A 910 -10.28 26.44 11.72
C THR A 910 -10.85 26.77 13.10
N GLU A 911 -11.83 26.00 13.58
CA GLU A 911 -12.36 26.17 14.93
C GLU A 911 -11.38 25.70 16.01
N ILE A 912 -10.64 24.60 15.77
CA ILE A 912 -9.56 24.13 16.67
C ILE A 912 -8.49 25.21 16.83
N ASN A 913 -7.97 25.76 15.73
CA ASN A 913 -7.01 26.87 15.75
C ASN A 913 -7.58 28.16 16.37
N GLY A 914 -8.89 28.37 16.29
CA GLY A 914 -9.59 29.47 16.95
C GLY A 914 -9.79 29.28 18.46
N ALA A 915 -9.92 28.02 18.92
CA ALA A 915 -10.10 27.66 20.32
C ALA A 915 -8.76 27.60 21.07
N PHE A 916 -7.72 27.05 20.43
CA PHE A 916 -6.38 26.88 21.00
C PHE A 916 -5.37 27.75 20.24
N SER A 917 -5.08 28.94 20.77
CA SER A 917 -4.20 29.93 20.12
C SER A 917 -2.74 29.48 19.95
N GLU A 918 -2.38 28.34 20.55
CA GLU A 918 -1.06 27.73 20.48
C GLU A 918 -0.98 26.54 19.51
N SER A 919 -2.11 26.16 18.91
CA SER A 919 -2.26 25.06 17.97
C SER A 919 -1.32 25.19 16.77
N THR A 920 -0.86 24.04 16.31
CA THR A 920 0.06 23.87 15.17
C THR A 920 -0.64 23.23 13.97
N ALA A 921 -1.96 23.01 14.05
CA ALA A 921 -2.75 22.32 13.03
C ALA A 921 -2.76 23.06 11.67
N ASN A 922 -2.13 22.45 10.66
CA ASN A 922 -2.13 22.99 9.29
C ASN A 922 -3.43 22.61 8.56
N THR A 923 -4.29 23.61 8.36
CA THR A 923 -5.64 23.46 7.79
C THR A 923 -5.66 23.07 6.30
N SER A 924 -4.52 23.07 5.60
CA SER A 924 -4.42 22.60 4.21
C SER A 924 -3.66 21.29 4.06
N TYR A 925 -3.29 20.66 5.18
CA TYR A 925 -2.58 19.37 5.21
C TYR A 925 -3.39 18.31 5.95
N LEU A 926 -3.97 18.68 7.10
CA LEU A 926 -4.81 17.80 7.89
C LEU A 926 -6.20 17.69 7.26
N ASP A 927 -6.64 16.45 7.01
CA ASP A 927 -7.96 16.14 6.50
C ASP A 927 -9.01 16.34 7.60
N ALA A 928 -10.21 16.76 7.22
CA ALA A 928 -11.34 16.84 8.13
C ALA A 928 -12.02 15.45 8.19
N THR A 929 -11.72 14.66 9.21
CA THR A 929 -12.32 13.33 9.43
C THR A 929 -13.46 13.39 10.44
N ASP A 930 -14.51 12.60 10.19
CA ASP A 930 -15.64 12.35 11.09
C ASP A 930 -15.54 11.00 11.80
N PHE A 931 -14.32 10.49 12.01
CA PHE A 931 -14.08 9.28 12.78
C PHE A 931 -12.88 9.37 13.73
N ILE A 932 -12.88 8.53 14.77
CA ILE A 932 -11.83 8.39 15.78
C ILE A 932 -11.01 7.12 15.49
N GLY A 933 -9.68 7.24 15.49
CA GLY A 933 -8.76 6.17 15.10
C GLY A 933 -8.03 6.48 13.80
N ALA A 934 -7.03 5.66 13.47
CA ALA A 934 -6.24 5.78 12.25
C ALA A 934 -6.93 5.23 11.00
N VAL A 935 -7.91 4.34 11.15
CA VAL A 935 -8.66 3.70 10.06
C VAL A 935 -10.14 4.01 10.24
N ASN A 936 -10.85 4.27 9.14
CA ASN A 936 -12.26 4.63 9.15
C ASN A 936 -13.12 3.40 9.58
N PRO A 937 -13.99 3.51 10.61
CA PRO A 937 -14.88 2.44 11.07
C PRO A 937 -15.80 1.84 9.99
N ASP A 938 -16.07 2.57 8.89
CA ASP A 938 -16.82 2.05 7.75
C ASP A 938 -16.00 1.11 6.83
N GLY A 939 -14.72 0.89 7.10
CA GLY A 939 -13.83 0.04 6.31
C GLY A 939 -13.59 0.48 4.86
N SER A 940 -13.78 1.76 4.54
CA SER A 940 -13.50 2.34 3.21
C SER A 940 -12.02 2.48 2.88
N ASN A 941 -11.15 2.57 3.89
CA ASN A 941 -9.74 2.88 3.64
C ASN A 941 -8.79 2.27 4.68
N PRO A 942 -8.50 0.96 4.62
CA PRO A 942 -7.39 0.34 5.32
C PRO A 942 -6.07 0.70 4.61
N TRP A 943 -5.70 1.97 4.65
CA TRP A 943 -4.60 2.58 3.90
C TRP A 943 -3.22 1.94 4.12
N TRP A 944 -3.05 1.15 5.18
CA TRP A 944 -1.83 0.42 5.49
C TRP A 944 -1.72 -0.91 4.71
N ALA A 945 -2.83 -1.42 4.19
CA ALA A 945 -2.92 -2.78 3.66
C ALA A 945 -2.13 -2.99 2.37
N GLY A 946 -1.40 -4.12 2.32
CA GLY A 946 -0.76 -4.64 1.12
C GLY A 946 0.46 -3.86 0.63
N TRP A 947 1.03 -2.96 1.45
CA TRP A 947 2.35 -2.36 1.24
C TRP A 947 3.26 -2.41 2.47
N THR A 948 2.71 -2.60 3.67
CA THR A 948 3.47 -2.91 4.89
C THR A 948 3.99 -4.35 4.86
N LEU A 949 5.02 -4.65 5.66
CA LEU A 949 5.54 -6.00 5.86
C LEU A 949 4.43 -6.98 6.29
N PRO A 950 4.26 -8.13 5.60
CA PRO A 950 3.22 -9.11 5.92
C PRO A 950 3.27 -9.59 7.38
N GLY A 951 2.10 -9.74 8.01
CA GLY A 951 1.97 -10.25 9.39
C GLY A 951 2.35 -9.27 10.51
N THR A 952 2.77 -8.04 10.20
CA THR A 952 3.20 -7.07 11.23
C THR A 952 2.03 -6.35 11.94
N LEU A 953 0.86 -6.24 11.29
CA LEU A 953 -0.35 -5.58 11.82
C LEU A 953 -1.48 -6.57 12.13
#